data_AF-A0A5B0E2Z4-F1
#
_entry.id   AF-A0A5B0E2Z4-F1
#
_cell.length_a   1.000
_cell.length_b   1.000
_cell.length_c   1.000
_cell.angle_alpha   90.00
_cell.angle_beta   90.00
_cell.angle_gamma   90.00
#
_symmetry.space_group_name_H-M   'P 1'
#
loop_
_entity.id
_entity.type
_entity.pdbx_description
1 polymer ?
#
loop_
_entity_poly.entity_id
_entity_poly.type
_entity_poly.pdbx_seq_one_letter_code
_entity_poly.pdbx_strand_id
1 'polypeptide(L)'
;MPAAPKRAAHAFPRRGRRGNLGGGGWMRFEVLGPMRVSLDAADITPQGGLQRLLLALLLARGHRGVSVDVLTQALWGDPPDAHAPARLQLLVHRLRTRLGAADRISLGPQGYELHLEENESDAERFRTSADVLLHASDPAAAVAHARDALACWRGRPFAELDHPILDEERHQLTEQRLGVQEQLFDAELALGQHLAILPELEELARAHLLNEHVQGMLLTALYRCGRQAEALQVYRRTREVLVQELGLEPGPELRRLHQGVLGGDPAAAPRIRVVPAQLPRESGELFGRETDLGTLDALFEARSPRAGKPTGCTVTGTAGVGKTALAIAWARGRRLDFPDGQLYADLCGYSADAPFEPGSVLASFIRAVGGGTTDLAAMDVGERAALFRSLVDGQRMLIVLDNARSAAQVRELLPGSGGCFVLVTSRDSLPELAVHYGTDSLHLERLGHSASLELLVGVAGEQVHGDAGAASSLVDACARLPIALRLVGEQVRSRPGSNLGVLVREIRQERSRLDHLELGTGPETDMRAVFSWSYGTLPPDAARLFAHLGLLPGPDADAETISALAGIDLRVARRLLKTLVGANLVERTAQGRFRLHGLLREYTLELALRCAASRWPNAKPRSRGSSTITDRLPRWPSTWPARREGTCRGIPLPRDRRDWNPRSLGWRPKGPPSRRWRVRQTQETDTGWSNYHRASSFSCGRSPTGWKRNACRR
;
A
#
# COMPACT_ATOMS: atom_id res chain seq x y z
N MET A 1 49.21 10.62 -29.83
CA MET A 1 48.94 11.29 -28.53
C MET A 1 47.72 12.16 -28.72
N PRO A 2 46.65 11.95 -27.91
CA PRO A 2 46.64 12.29 -26.49
C PRO A 2 46.37 11.08 -25.58
N ALA A 3 46.41 11.35 -24.27
CA ALA A 3 46.77 10.48 -23.17
C ALA A 3 45.72 9.42 -22.78
N ALA A 4 46.21 8.26 -22.38
CA ALA A 4 45.46 7.22 -21.67
C ALA A 4 45.06 7.68 -20.25
N PRO A 5 43.85 7.40 -19.77
CA PRO A 5 43.46 7.72 -18.40
C PRO A 5 44.17 6.77 -17.42
N LYS A 6 44.82 7.36 -16.41
CA LYS A 6 45.48 6.68 -15.30
C LYS A 6 44.47 5.86 -14.51
N ARG A 7 44.71 4.54 -14.37
CA ARG A 7 44.05 3.68 -13.38
C ARG A 7 44.30 4.27 -12.00
N ALA A 8 43.23 4.62 -11.29
CA ALA A 8 43.29 5.08 -9.91
C ALA A 8 43.68 3.89 -9.02
N ALA A 9 44.86 3.96 -8.40
CA ALA A 9 45.18 3.15 -7.24
C ALA A 9 44.23 3.57 -6.12
N HIS A 10 43.37 2.66 -5.67
CA HIS A 10 42.52 2.90 -4.51
C HIS A 10 43.42 3.09 -3.27
N ALA A 11 43.57 4.36 -2.89
CA ALA A 11 44.28 4.79 -1.71
C ALA A 11 43.47 4.40 -0.47
N PHE A 12 44.12 3.69 0.46
CA PHE A 12 43.66 3.51 1.82
C PHE A 12 43.27 4.87 2.45
N PRO A 13 42.17 4.96 3.23
CA PRO A 13 41.86 6.18 3.95
C PRO A 13 42.91 6.39 5.05
N ARG A 14 43.90 7.25 4.77
CA ARG A 14 44.76 7.85 5.80
C ARG A 14 43.91 8.75 6.68
N ARG A 15 43.34 8.22 7.77
CA ARG A 15 42.81 9.05 8.85
C ARG A 15 43.97 9.68 9.62
N GLY A 16 44.27 10.93 9.31
CA GLY A 16 45.11 11.79 10.14
C GLY A 16 44.26 12.61 11.10
N ARG A 17 44.35 12.34 12.41
CA ARG A 17 44.52 13.38 13.44
C ARG A 17 44.84 12.74 14.79
N ARG A 18 45.95 13.20 15.37
CA ARG A 18 46.45 12.87 16.71
C ARG A 18 45.37 13.14 17.77
N GLY A 19 45.05 12.10 18.53
CA GLY A 19 44.40 12.15 19.84
C GLY A 19 45.08 11.10 20.70
N ASN A 20 45.72 11.55 21.77
CA ASN A 20 46.58 10.76 22.66
C ASN A 20 45.73 9.78 23.50
N LEU A 21 45.76 8.48 23.18
CA LEU A 21 45.32 7.35 24.02
C LEU A 21 46.30 6.18 23.78
N GLY A 22 46.61 5.41 24.83
CA GLY A 22 47.81 4.57 24.98
C GLY A 22 48.17 3.61 23.85
N GLY A 23 49.48 3.37 23.69
CA GLY A 23 50.07 2.61 22.59
C GLY A 23 49.73 1.13 22.57
N GLY A 24 48.75 0.75 21.76
CA GLY A 24 48.67 -0.57 21.14
C GLY A 24 48.98 -0.40 19.65
N GLY A 25 50.09 -0.98 19.17
CA GLY A 25 50.42 -0.99 17.74
C GLY A 25 49.38 -1.79 16.97
N TRP A 26 49.00 -1.36 15.76
CA TRP A 26 48.01 -2.08 14.96
C TRP A 26 48.65 -3.30 14.30
N MET A 27 48.17 -4.47 14.68
CA MET A 27 48.62 -5.75 14.16
C MET A 27 47.77 -6.18 12.96
N ARG A 28 48.40 -6.78 11.95
CA ARG A 28 47.69 -7.29 10.78
C ARG A 28 48.25 -8.62 10.35
N PHE A 29 47.35 -9.59 10.22
CA PHE A 29 47.62 -10.95 9.75
C PHE A 29 47.03 -11.10 8.35
N GLU A 30 47.89 -11.52 7.44
CA GLU A 30 47.59 -11.59 6.02
C GLU A 30 47.80 -13.02 5.55
N VAL A 31 46.73 -13.77 5.36
CA VAL A 31 46.76 -15.21 5.07
C VAL A 31 46.09 -15.58 3.74
N LEU A 32 45.32 -14.66 3.13
CA LEU A 32 44.69 -14.84 1.82
C LEU A 32 45.69 -14.63 0.65
N GLY A 33 46.88 -15.23 0.78
CA GLY A 33 48.02 -15.09 -0.11
C GLY A 33 49.31 -15.56 0.58
N PRO A 34 50.48 -15.02 0.21
CA PRO A 34 51.71 -15.20 0.98
C PRO A 34 51.53 -14.69 2.41
N MET A 35 51.89 -15.52 3.40
CA MET A 35 51.61 -15.21 4.80
C MET A 35 52.44 -14.02 5.27
N ARG A 36 51.80 -12.93 5.70
CA ARG A 36 52.48 -11.75 6.25
C ARG A 36 51.90 -11.33 7.59
N VAL A 37 52.77 -10.86 8.46
CA VAL A 37 52.41 -10.30 9.76
C VAL A 37 53.07 -8.94 9.86
N SER A 38 52.28 -7.89 10.05
CA SER A 38 52.81 -6.54 10.24
C SER A 38 52.35 -5.92 11.54
N LEU A 39 53.25 -5.21 12.22
CA LEU A 39 52.97 -4.37 13.38
C LEU A 39 53.31 -2.93 13.04
N ASP A 40 52.35 -2.01 13.10
CA ASP A 40 52.53 -0.60 12.69
C ASP A 40 53.18 -0.45 11.31
N ALA A 41 52.78 -1.32 10.37
CA ALA A 41 53.30 -1.47 9.01
C ALA A 41 54.74 -2.03 8.88
N ALA A 42 55.43 -2.37 9.97
CA ALA A 42 56.69 -3.11 9.92
C ALA A 42 56.43 -4.61 9.75
N ASP A 43 57.09 -5.25 8.78
CA ASP A 43 56.99 -6.69 8.56
C ASP A 43 57.73 -7.46 9.67
N ILE A 44 56.96 -8.19 10.47
CA ILE A 44 57.43 -9.04 11.57
C ILE A 44 57.18 -10.52 11.28
N THR A 45 56.93 -10.90 10.03
CA THR A 45 56.64 -12.28 9.63
C THR A 45 57.75 -13.23 10.12
N PRO A 46 57.42 -14.37 10.78
CA PRO A 46 58.41 -15.33 11.22
C PRO A 46 59.24 -15.87 10.05
N GLN A 47 60.57 -15.85 10.18
CA GLN A 47 61.49 -16.37 9.14
C GLN A 47 61.69 -17.89 9.24
N GLY A 48 61.55 -18.49 10.43
CA GLY A 48 61.70 -19.92 10.62
C GLY A 48 60.48 -20.71 10.16
N GLY A 49 60.67 -21.76 9.35
CA GLY A 49 59.57 -22.57 8.79
C GLY A 49 58.61 -23.14 9.85
N LEU A 50 59.13 -23.70 10.95
CA LEU A 50 58.30 -24.22 12.04
C LEU A 50 57.51 -23.14 12.79
N GLN A 51 58.08 -21.93 12.94
CA GLN A 51 57.37 -20.81 13.56
C GLN A 51 56.25 -20.30 12.65
N ARG A 52 56.51 -20.26 11.34
CA ARG A 52 55.54 -19.86 10.32
C ARG A 52 54.38 -20.84 10.25
N LEU A 53 54.67 -22.14 10.27
CA LEU A 53 53.68 -23.21 10.27
C LEU A 53 52.83 -23.19 11.55
N LEU A 54 53.45 -23.03 12.73
CA LEU A 54 52.71 -22.90 14.01
C LEU A 54 51.76 -21.69 14.00
N LEU A 55 52.21 -20.54 13.51
CA LEU A 55 51.34 -19.37 13.40
C LEU A 55 50.21 -19.57 12.40
N ALA A 56 50.49 -20.17 11.24
CA ALA A 56 49.48 -20.49 10.24
C ALA A 56 48.41 -21.46 10.78
N LEU A 57 48.82 -22.46 11.58
CA LEU A 57 47.92 -23.39 12.26
C LEU A 57 46.96 -22.69 13.21
N LEU A 58 47.47 -21.77 14.03
CA LEU A 58 46.65 -20.98 14.95
C LEU A 58 45.72 -20.02 14.19
N LEU A 59 46.21 -19.37 13.12
CA LEU A 59 45.41 -18.48 12.28
C LEU A 59 44.29 -19.21 11.52
N ALA A 60 44.56 -20.43 11.03
CA ALA A 60 43.56 -21.28 10.36
C ALA A 60 42.43 -21.69 11.31
N ARG A 61 42.73 -21.83 12.61
CA ARG A 61 41.73 -22.18 13.63
C ARG A 61 41.10 -20.94 14.29
N GLY A 62 41.71 -19.77 14.14
CA GLY A 62 41.25 -18.49 14.71
C GLY A 62 41.17 -18.55 16.24
N HIS A 63 40.06 -18.03 16.79
CA HIS A 63 39.72 -18.08 18.23
C HIS A 63 39.40 -19.48 18.77
N ARG A 64 39.82 -20.56 18.11
CA ARG A 64 39.60 -21.94 18.58
C ARG A 64 40.94 -22.53 19.02
N GLY A 65 40.98 -23.06 20.25
CA GLY A 65 42.15 -23.73 20.78
C GLY A 65 42.56 -24.96 19.96
N VAL A 66 43.87 -25.13 19.76
CA VAL A 66 44.48 -26.28 19.09
C VAL A 66 45.27 -27.09 20.09
N SER A 67 44.95 -28.39 20.21
CA SER A 67 45.58 -29.26 21.21
C SER A 67 47.09 -29.39 20.99
N VAL A 68 47.82 -29.64 22.08
CA VAL A 68 49.27 -29.84 22.04
C VAL A 68 49.62 -31.01 21.12
N ASP A 69 48.85 -32.10 21.16
CA ASP A 69 49.07 -33.30 20.34
C ASP A 69 48.92 -33.02 18.84
N VAL A 70 47.90 -32.22 18.45
CA VAL A 70 47.71 -31.83 17.04
C VAL A 70 48.85 -30.93 16.58
N LEU A 71 49.30 -29.99 17.43
CA LEU A 71 50.42 -29.10 17.09
C LEU A 71 51.75 -29.85 17.00
N THR A 72 52.03 -30.80 17.91
CA THR A 72 53.27 -31.58 17.88
C THR A 72 53.29 -32.52 16.68
N GLN A 73 52.17 -33.20 16.39
CA GLN A 73 52.02 -34.06 15.23
C GLN A 73 52.20 -33.27 13.91
N ALA A 74 51.63 -32.07 13.82
CA ALA A 74 51.75 -31.25 12.61
C ALA A 74 53.16 -30.66 12.42
N LEU A 75 53.89 -30.37 13.50
CA LEU A 75 55.23 -29.76 13.40
C LEU A 75 56.35 -30.80 13.21
N TRP A 76 56.20 -32.01 13.76
CA TRP A 76 57.26 -33.02 13.79
C TRP A 76 56.86 -34.41 13.29
N GLY A 77 55.62 -34.62 12.86
CA GLY A 77 55.12 -35.92 12.39
C GLY A 77 54.68 -36.85 13.53
N ASP A 78 54.34 -38.09 13.17
CA ASP A 78 53.83 -39.12 14.08
C ASP A 78 54.76 -40.36 14.11
N PRO A 79 55.18 -40.87 15.28
CA PRO A 79 55.02 -40.26 16.61
C PRO A 79 56.03 -39.14 16.87
N PRO A 80 55.62 -38.06 17.57
CA PRO A 80 56.52 -36.99 17.96
C PRO A 80 57.56 -37.48 18.98
N ASP A 81 58.76 -36.88 18.97
CA ASP A 81 59.79 -37.19 19.97
C ASP A 81 59.32 -36.84 21.40
N ALA A 82 59.88 -37.51 22.42
CA ALA A 82 59.47 -37.29 23.82
C ALA A 82 59.69 -35.84 24.32
N HIS A 83 60.41 -35.02 23.55
CA HIS A 83 60.75 -33.63 23.86
C HIS A 83 59.89 -32.62 23.08
N ALA A 84 58.98 -33.08 22.21
CA ALA A 84 58.16 -32.23 21.35
C ALA A 84 57.30 -31.23 22.12
N PRO A 85 56.67 -31.56 23.26
CA PRO A 85 55.94 -30.57 24.06
C PRO A 85 56.83 -29.44 24.59
N ALA A 86 58.05 -29.75 25.04
CA ALA A 86 59.00 -28.74 25.51
C ALA A 86 59.50 -27.85 24.37
N ARG A 87 59.73 -28.43 23.18
CA ARG A 87 60.10 -27.68 21.97
C ARG A 87 58.95 -26.78 21.48
N LEU A 88 57.70 -27.24 21.61
CA LEU A 88 56.52 -26.43 21.30
C LEU A 88 56.42 -25.20 22.20
N GLN A 89 56.63 -25.36 23.51
CA GLN A 89 56.66 -24.23 24.45
C GLN A 89 57.71 -23.18 24.06
N LEU A 90 58.89 -23.60 23.59
CA LEU A 90 59.93 -22.70 23.08
C LEU A 90 59.49 -21.96 21.81
N LEU A 91 58.83 -22.64 20.86
CA LEU A 91 58.30 -22.01 19.65
C LEU A 91 57.20 -21.00 19.97
N VAL A 92 56.27 -21.34 20.88
CA VAL A 92 55.22 -20.43 21.36
C VAL A 92 55.83 -19.22 22.07
N HIS A 93 56.83 -19.41 22.92
CA HIS A 93 57.53 -18.32 23.59
C HIS A 93 58.14 -17.35 22.57
N ARG A 94 58.86 -17.86 21.56
CA ARG A 94 59.45 -17.03 20.50
C ARG A 94 58.40 -16.30 19.67
N LEU A 95 57.24 -16.92 19.40
CA LEU A 95 56.13 -16.24 18.73
C LEU A 95 55.58 -15.12 19.61
N ARG A 96 55.27 -15.37 20.89
CA ARG A 96 54.80 -14.33 21.83
C ARG A 96 55.73 -13.12 21.89
N THR A 97 57.04 -13.34 21.97
CA THR A 97 58.02 -12.25 21.98
C THR A 97 57.98 -11.43 20.68
N ARG A 98 57.78 -12.09 19.54
CA ARG A 98 57.75 -11.43 18.22
C ARG A 98 56.45 -10.68 17.95
N LEU A 99 55.33 -11.19 18.47
CA LEU A 99 54.02 -10.53 18.38
C LEU A 99 53.90 -9.34 19.35
N GLY A 100 54.86 -9.14 20.25
CA GLY A 100 54.94 -7.97 21.13
C GLY A 100 53.99 -7.99 22.34
N ALA A 101 53.18 -9.04 22.49
CA ALA A 101 52.15 -9.16 23.51
C ALA A 101 52.02 -10.64 23.94
N ALA A 102 52.35 -10.93 25.20
CA ALA A 102 52.45 -12.30 25.71
C ALA A 102 51.08 -13.00 25.87
N ASP A 103 50.03 -12.21 25.96
CA ASP A 103 48.62 -12.58 26.09
C ASP A 103 47.95 -12.95 24.75
N ARG A 104 48.54 -12.56 23.61
CA ARG A 104 47.99 -12.88 22.27
C ARG A 104 47.90 -14.36 21.97
N ILE A 105 48.78 -15.18 22.54
CA ILE A 105 48.65 -16.63 22.46
C ILE A 105 48.43 -17.14 23.87
N SER A 106 47.28 -17.73 24.18
CA SER A 106 46.99 -18.31 25.50
C SER A 106 46.97 -19.84 25.43
N LEU A 107 47.11 -20.49 26.58
CA LEU A 107 46.86 -21.94 26.71
C LEU A 107 45.50 -22.08 27.41
N GLY A 108 44.48 -22.44 26.65
CA GLY A 108 43.12 -22.71 27.12
C GLY A 108 42.86 -24.20 27.35
N PRO A 109 41.62 -24.58 27.73
CA PRO A 109 41.25 -25.97 27.97
C PRO A 109 41.34 -26.87 26.73
N GLN A 110 41.27 -26.30 25.53
CA GLN A 110 41.37 -27.01 24.25
C GLN A 110 42.79 -26.93 23.63
N GLY A 111 43.77 -26.36 24.35
CA GLY A 111 45.14 -26.17 23.87
C GLY A 111 45.49 -24.71 23.58
N TYR A 112 46.41 -24.46 22.65
CA TYR A 112 46.88 -23.11 22.34
C TYR A 112 45.89 -22.36 21.43
N GLU A 113 45.59 -21.12 21.78
CA GLU A 113 44.64 -20.25 21.07
C GLU A 113 45.30 -18.91 20.73
N LEU A 114 45.00 -18.35 19.56
CA LEU A 114 45.44 -17.02 19.13
C LEU A 114 44.27 -16.03 19.25
N HIS A 115 44.48 -14.96 20.02
CA HIS A 115 43.53 -13.87 20.21
C HIS A 115 43.75 -12.80 19.13
N LEU A 116 42.77 -12.70 18.23
CA LEU A 116 42.70 -11.67 17.19
C LEU A 116 41.75 -10.54 17.64
N GLU A 117 42.08 -9.30 17.36
CA GLU A 117 41.11 -8.19 17.47
C GLU A 117 40.33 -8.04 16.16
N GLU A 118 39.16 -7.40 16.21
CA GLU A 118 38.32 -7.18 15.03
C GLU A 118 39.14 -6.53 13.90
N ASN A 119 39.08 -7.14 12.71
CA ASN A 119 39.76 -6.69 11.49
C ASN A 119 41.30 -6.83 11.45
N GLU A 120 41.92 -7.56 12.38
CA GLU A 120 43.36 -7.83 12.29
C GLU A 120 43.68 -8.88 11.23
N SER A 121 42.82 -9.88 11.02
CA SER A 121 43.00 -10.94 10.03
C SER A 121 42.25 -10.64 8.73
N ASP A 122 42.92 -10.73 7.58
CA ASP A 122 42.27 -10.56 6.28
C ASP A 122 41.24 -11.67 5.98
N ALA A 123 41.45 -12.89 6.47
CA ALA A 123 40.48 -13.98 6.38
C ALA A 123 39.22 -13.72 7.20
N GLU A 124 39.35 -13.14 8.40
CA GLU A 124 38.20 -12.78 9.24
C GLU A 124 37.42 -11.61 8.61
N ARG A 125 38.13 -10.58 8.14
CA ARG A 125 37.52 -9.46 7.40
C ARG A 125 36.75 -9.92 6.18
N PHE A 126 37.31 -10.87 5.44
CA PHE A 126 36.64 -11.48 4.29
C PHE A 126 35.36 -12.19 4.72
N ARG A 127 35.40 -13.02 5.77
CA ARG A 127 34.21 -13.72 6.29
C ARG A 127 33.13 -12.75 6.79
N THR A 128 33.50 -11.73 7.54
CA THR A 128 32.55 -10.71 8.02
C THR A 128 31.92 -9.96 6.85
N SER A 129 32.71 -9.62 5.82
CA SER A 129 32.18 -8.95 4.63
C SER A 129 31.26 -9.86 3.80
N ALA A 130 31.59 -11.16 3.73
CA ALA A 130 30.73 -12.16 3.08
C ALA A 130 29.41 -12.39 3.84
N ASP A 131 29.43 -12.35 5.17
CA ASP A 131 28.23 -12.45 6.00
C ASP A 131 27.30 -11.25 5.81
N VAL A 132 27.85 -10.03 5.74
CA VAL A 132 27.09 -8.82 5.40
C VAL A 132 26.46 -8.94 4.01
N LEU A 133 27.16 -9.54 3.05
CA LEU A 133 26.68 -9.73 1.68
C LEU A 133 25.44 -10.64 1.62
N LEU A 134 25.38 -11.69 2.44
CA LEU A 134 24.21 -12.58 2.55
C LEU A 134 22.92 -11.84 2.96
N HIS A 135 23.05 -10.68 3.62
CA HIS A 135 21.92 -9.87 4.08
C HIS A 135 21.68 -8.62 3.23
N ALA A 136 22.48 -8.38 2.19
CA ALA A 136 22.32 -7.23 1.32
C ALA A 136 21.10 -7.39 0.39
N SER A 137 20.13 -6.49 0.49
CA SER A 137 18.95 -6.47 -0.41
C SER A 137 19.12 -5.56 -1.64
N ASP A 138 20.11 -4.66 -1.60
CA ASP A 138 20.41 -3.73 -2.70
C ASP A 138 21.59 -4.26 -3.55
N PRO A 139 21.39 -4.52 -4.86
CA PRO A 139 22.45 -4.97 -5.75
C PRO A 139 23.66 -4.03 -5.80
N ALA A 140 23.48 -2.71 -5.70
CA ALA A 140 24.61 -1.78 -5.75
C ALA A 140 25.51 -1.87 -4.51
N ALA A 141 24.90 -1.97 -3.32
CA ALA A 141 25.61 -2.22 -2.08
C ALA A 141 26.30 -3.61 -2.10
N ALA A 142 25.63 -4.63 -2.63
CA ALA A 142 26.20 -5.97 -2.76
C ALA A 142 27.49 -5.98 -3.59
N VAL A 143 27.50 -5.30 -4.74
CA VAL A 143 28.71 -5.16 -5.57
C VAL A 143 29.86 -4.49 -4.81
N ALA A 144 29.58 -3.40 -4.08
CA ALA A 144 30.60 -2.70 -3.31
C ALA A 144 31.21 -3.60 -2.22
N HIS A 145 30.37 -4.27 -1.42
CA HIS A 145 30.82 -5.16 -0.36
C HIS A 145 31.56 -6.40 -0.88
N ALA A 146 31.09 -7.01 -1.97
CA ALA A 146 31.74 -8.16 -2.56
C ALA A 146 33.12 -7.79 -3.13
N ARG A 147 33.25 -6.64 -3.81
CA ARG A 147 34.55 -6.15 -4.31
C ARG A 147 35.52 -5.83 -3.17
N ASP A 148 35.04 -5.22 -2.09
CA ASP A 148 35.85 -4.94 -0.90
C ASP A 148 36.33 -6.24 -0.22
N ALA A 149 35.47 -7.26 -0.15
CA ALA A 149 35.83 -8.58 0.37
C ALA A 149 36.90 -9.26 -0.50
N LEU A 150 36.70 -9.28 -1.83
CA LEU A 150 37.64 -9.88 -2.78
C LEU A 150 38.97 -9.12 -2.85
N ALA A 151 39.02 -7.82 -2.54
CA ALA A 151 40.25 -7.04 -2.48
C ALA A 151 41.22 -7.51 -1.38
N CYS A 152 40.76 -8.30 -0.40
CA CYS A 152 41.63 -8.90 0.61
C CYS A 152 42.50 -10.04 0.03
N TRP A 153 42.09 -10.62 -1.10
CA TRP A 153 42.76 -11.76 -1.71
C TRP A 153 43.95 -11.35 -2.59
N ARG A 154 45.08 -12.04 -2.40
CA ARG A 154 46.34 -11.82 -3.14
C ARG A 154 46.87 -13.05 -3.86
N GLY A 155 46.27 -14.21 -3.61
CA GLY A 155 46.67 -15.47 -4.24
C GLY A 155 46.07 -16.66 -3.50
N ARG A 156 46.77 -17.80 -3.60
CA ARG A 156 46.43 -19.03 -2.85
C ARG A 156 46.59 -18.76 -1.34
N PRO A 157 45.61 -19.09 -0.49
CA PRO A 157 45.75 -18.93 0.95
C PRO A 157 46.95 -19.72 1.48
N PHE A 158 47.73 -19.11 2.36
CA PHE A 158 48.97 -19.69 2.91
C PHE A 158 49.96 -20.16 1.82
N ALA A 159 50.11 -19.40 0.73
CA ALA A 159 50.84 -19.81 -0.48
C ALA A 159 52.26 -20.36 -0.26
N GLU A 160 52.96 -19.91 0.79
CA GLU A 160 54.34 -20.29 1.09
C GLU A 160 54.48 -21.59 1.91
N LEU A 161 53.36 -22.10 2.42
CA LEU A 161 53.30 -23.32 3.20
C LEU A 161 52.64 -24.37 2.30
N ASP A 162 53.16 -25.58 2.22
CA ASP A 162 52.44 -26.70 1.61
C ASP A 162 52.40 -27.82 2.66
N HIS A 163 51.33 -27.85 3.44
CA HIS A 163 51.18 -28.76 4.57
C HIS A 163 49.74 -29.30 4.66
N PRO A 164 49.53 -30.64 4.78
CA PRO A 164 48.20 -31.25 4.70
C PRO A 164 47.17 -30.69 5.69
N ILE A 165 47.61 -30.30 6.88
CA ILE A 165 46.73 -29.72 7.91
C ILE A 165 46.06 -28.40 7.51
N LEU A 166 46.61 -27.68 6.51
CA LEU A 166 46.07 -26.42 6.01
C LEU A 166 45.20 -26.63 4.76
N ASP A 167 45.12 -27.83 4.21
CA ASP A 167 44.40 -28.09 2.96
C ASP A 167 42.89 -27.88 3.13
N GLU A 168 42.33 -28.31 4.27
CA GLU A 168 40.92 -28.09 4.61
C GLU A 168 40.59 -26.59 4.70
N GLU A 169 41.41 -25.81 5.40
CA GLU A 169 41.21 -24.37 5.54
C GLU A 169 41.35 -23.64 4.20
N ARG A 170 42.32 -24.05 3.36
CA ARG A 170 42.46 -23.52 2.01
C ARG A 170 41.23 -23.82 1.18
N HIS A 171 40.73 -25.05 1.23
CA HIS A 171 39.55 -25.46 0.49
C HIS A 171 38.34 -24.64 0.92
N GLN A 172 38.07 -24.54 2.22
CA GLN A 172 36.96 -23.73 2.76
C GLN A 172 37.05 -22.26 2.34
N LEU A 173 38.24 -21.64 2.45
CA LEU A 173 38.42 -20.25 2.02
C LEU A 173 38.20 -20.10 0.51
N THR A 174 38.68 -21.04 -0.30
CA THR A 174 38.48 -21.03 -1.76
C THR A 174 37.02 -21.21 -2.15
N GLU A 175 36.26 -22.09 -1.48
CA GLU A 175 34.82 -22.24 -1.68
C GLU A 175 34.06 -20.97 -1.27
N GLN A 176 34.40 -20.36 -0.13
CA GLN A 176 33.82 -19.08 0.29
C GLN A 176 34.11 -17.97 -0.73
N ARG A 177 35.32 -17.94 -1.31
CA ARG A 177 35.67 -17.00 -2.38
C ARG A 177 34.79 -17.19 -3.60
N LEU A 178 34.57 -18.44 -4.02
CA LEU A 178 33.71 -18.74 -5.15
C LEU A 178 32.29 -18.23 -4.89
N GLY A 179 31.72 -18.49 -3.71
CA GLY A 179 30.39 -17.99 -3.35
C GLY A 179 30.28 -16.46 -3.38
N VAL A 180 31.31 -15.73 -2.93
CA VAL A 180 31.34 -14.25 -3.03
C VAL A 180 31.46 -13.78 -4.48
N GLN A 181 32.23 -14.49 -5.32
CA GLN A 181 32.34 -14.18 -6.75
C GLN A 181 31.01 -14.41 -7.48
N GLU A 182 30.29 -15.49 -7.16
CA GLU A 182 28.95 -15.75 -7.69
C GLU A 182 27.97 -14.63 -7.34
N GLN A 183 27.91 -14.24 -6.06
CA GLN A 183 27.04 -13.16 -5.61
C GLN A 183 27.41 -11.80 -6.24
N LEU A 184 28.70 -11.52 -6.45
CA LEU A 184 29.15 -10.32 -7.17
C LEU A 184 28.59 -10.30 -8.60
N PHE A 185 28.78 -11.39 -9.36
CA PHE A 185 28.36 -11.44 -10.75
C PHE A 185 26.83 -11.46 -10.90
N ASP A 186 26.09 -12.11 -10.00
CA ASP A 186 24.64 -12.03 -9.96
C ASP A 186 24.16 -10.59 -9.74
N ALA A 187 24.78 -9.85 -8.82
CA ALA A 187 24.45 -8.45 -8.55
C ALA A 187 24.81 -7.54 -9.75
N GLU A 188 25.95 -7.75 -10.39
CA GLU A 188 26.35 -6.98 -11.58
C GLU A 188 25.45 -7.28 -12.80
N LEU A 189 25.02 -8.53 -12.96
CA LEU A 189 24.01 -8.94 -13.94
C LEU A 189 22.64 -8.34 -13.64
N ALA A 190 22.26 -8.16 -12.37
CA ALA A 190 21.04 -7.47 -11.98
C ALA A 190 21.09 -5.97 -12.31
N LEU A 191 22.27 -5.35 -12.17
CA LEU A 191 22.51 -3.93 -12.46
C LEU A 191 22.66 -3.60 -13.96
N GLY A 192 22.58 -4.58 -14.85
CA GLY A 192 22.67 -4.33 -16.29
C GLY A 192 24.11 -4.27 -16.85
N GLN A 193 25.13 -4.62 -16.07
CA GLN A 193 26.54 -4.40 -16.41
C GLN A 193 27.15 -5.52 -17.27
N HIS A 194 26.37 -6.10 -18.19
CA HIS A 194 26.71 -7.37 -18.86
C HIS A 194 28.04 -7.34 -19.64
N LEU A 195 28.30 -6.26 -20.39
CA LEU A 195 29.50 -6.18 -21.24
C LEU A 195 30.78 -5.97 -20.43
N ALA A 196 30.69 -5.27 -19.30
CA ALA A 196 31.85 -4.92 -18.47
C ALA A 196 32.42 -6.14 -17.74
N ILE A 197 31.55 -7.08 -17.36
CA ILE A 197 31.90 -8.25 -16.52
C ILE A 197 32.34 -9.47 -17.31
N LEU A 198 32.06 -9.51 -18.63
CA LEU A 198 32.31 -10.67 -19.48
C LEU A 198 33.73 -11.25 -19.37
N PRO A 199 34.82 -10.45 -19.41
CA PRO A 199 36.17 -11.01 -19.35
C PRO A 199 36.46 -11.75 -18.04
N GLU A 200 36.01 -11.19 -16.91
CA GLU A 200 36.23 -11.79 -15.58
C GLU A 200 35.35 -13.03 -15.39
N LEU A 201 34.11 -12.97 -15.87
CA LEU A 201 33.16 -14.10 -15.83
C LEU A 201 33.58 -15.26 -16.75
N GLU A 202 34.16 -14.97 -17.92
CA GLU A 202 34.75 -15.98 -18.82
C GLU A 202 35.96 -16.69 -18.19
N GLU A 203 36.74 -15.99 -17.36
CA GLU A 203 37.83 -16.60 -16.60
C GLU A 203 37.30 -17.51 -15.50
N LEU A 204 36.32 -17.05 -14.71
CA LEU A 204 35.69 -17.86 -13.68
C LEU A 204 35.01 -19.11 -14.27
N ALA A 205 34.26 -18.95 -15.36
CA ALA A 205 33.58 -20.06 -16.03
C ALA A 205 34.57 -21.09 -16.61
N ARG A 206 35.75 -20.67 -17.06
CA ARG A 206 36.81 -21.60 -17.50
C ARG A 206 37.41 -22.39 -16.33
N ALA A 207 37.52 -21.78 -15.15
CA ALA A 207 38.01 -22.46 -13.95
C ALA A 207 36.98 -23.42 -13.34
N HIS A 208 35.68 -23.15 -13.52
CA HIS A 208 34.58 -23.91 -12.91
C HIS A 208 33.60 -24.46 -13.95
N LEU A 209 34.08 -25.37 -14.81
CA LEU A 209 33.29 -25.94 -15.91
C LEU A 209 32.06 -26.76 -15.44
N LEU A 210 32.13 -27.37 -14.26
CA LEU A 210 31.06 -28.17 -13.66
C LEU A 210 30.04 -27.35 -12.85
N ASN A 211 30.30 -26.07 -12.61
CA ASN A 211 29.39 -25.22 -11.85
C ASN A 211 28.34 -24.63 -12.78
N GLU A 212 27.14 -25.21 -12.79
CA GLU A 212 26.03 -24.81 -13.66
C GLU A 212 25.62 -23.34 -13.48
N HIS A 213 25.70 -22.80 -12.26
CA HIS A 213 25.34 -21.42 -11.96
C HIS A 213 26.28 -20.44 -12.66
N VAL A 214 27.59 -20.64 -12.51
CA VAL A 214 28.62 -19.84 -13.19
C VAL A 214 28.47 -19.92 -14.72
N GLN A 215 28.21 -21.10 -15.27
CA GLN A 215 27.98 -21.25 -16.72
C GLN A 215 26.69 -20.54 -17.17
N GLY A 216 25.63 -20.58 -16.35
CA GLY A 216 24.37 -19.87 -16.57
C GLY A 216 24.52 -18.35 -16.59
N MET A 217 25.33 -17.80 -15.68
CA MET A 217 25.68 -16.37 -15.66
C MET A 217 26.40 -15.96 -16.95
N LEU A 218 27.40 -16.73 -17.41
CA LEU A 218 28.14 -16.43 -18.64
C LEU A 218 27.22 -16.47 -19.87
N LEU A 219 26.38 -17.51 -19.97
CA LEU A 219 25.37 -17.65 -21.02
C LEU A 219 24.45 -16.42 -21.06
N THR A 220 23.98 -15.97 -19.89
CA THR A 220 23.10 -14.80 -19.75
C THR A 220 23.80 -13.51 -20.18
N ALA A 221 25.05 -13.30 -19.75
CA ALA A 221 25.84 -12.12 -20.10
C ALA A 221 26.05 -12.04 -21.62
N LEU A 222 26.48 -13.14 -22.25
CA LEU A 222 26.69 -13.22 -23.70
C LEU A 222 25.40 -12.95 -24.48
N TYR A 223 24.28 -13.56 -24.08
CA TYR A 223 22.99 -13.35 -24.73
C TYR A 223 22.55 -11.88 -24.66
N ARG A 224 22.65 -11.24 -23.49
CA ARG A 224 22.26 -9.84 -23.30
C ARG A 224 23.19 -8.85 -24.01
N CYS A 225 24.42 -9.24 -24.30
CA CYS A 225 25.32 -8.49 -25.19
C CYS A 225 25.03 -8.72 -26.69
N GLY A 226 23.97 -9.45 -27.05
CA GLY A 226 23.62 -9.77 -28.43
C GLY A 226 24.45 -10.90 -29.04
N ARG A 227 25.28 -11.60 -28.25
CA ARG A 227 26.15 -12.71 -28.69
C ARG A 227 25.44 -14.06 -28.54
N GLN A 228 24.25 -14.19 -29.13
CA GLN A 228 23.38 -15.37 -28.98
C GLN A 228 24.08 -16.69 -29.39
N ALA A 229 24.81 -16.68 -30.50
CA ALA A 229 25.52 -17.87 -30.99
C ALA A 229 26.54 -18.40 -29.96
N GLU A 230 27.23 -17.50 -29.27
CA GLU A 230 28.23 -17.83 -28.26
C GLU A 230 27.58 -18.32 -26.97
N ALA A 231 26.45 -17.70 -26.56
CA ALA A 231 25.64 -18.20 -25.44
C ALA A 231 25.18 -19.65 -25.65
N LEU A 232 24.74 -19.99 -26.87
CA LEU A 232 24.37 -21.36 -27.24
C LEU A 232 25.57 -22.32 -27.33
N GLN A 233 26.78 -21.82 -27.60
CA GLN A 233 28.00 -22.63 -27.53
C GLN A 233 28.37 -22.94 -26.08
N VAL A 234 28.22 -21.98 -25.15
CA VAL A 234 28.44 -22.21 -23.72
C VAL A 234 27.55 -23.34 -23.23
N TYR A 235 26.23 -23.30 -23.50
CA TYR A 235 25.32 -24.38 -23.09
C TYR A 235 25.74 -25.75 -23.63
N ARG A 236 26.07 -25.85 -24.92
CA ARG A 236 26.49 -27.11 -25.54
C ARG A 236 27.74 -27.68 -24.88
N ARG A 237 28.75 -26.84 -24.66
CA ARG A 237 29.99 -27.23 -23.99
C ARG A 237 29.73 -27.67 -22.55
N THR A 238 28.93 -26.92 -21.79
CA THR A 238 28.60 -27.27 -20.41
C THR A 238 27.87 -28.62 -20.34
N ARG A 239 26.90 -28.87 -21.23
CA ARG A 239 26.21 -30.15 -21.32
C ARG A 239 27.16 -31.30 -21.63
N GLU A 240 28.07 -31.12 -22.60
CA GLU A 240 29.06 -32.15 -22.94
C GLU A 240 29.93 -32.50 -21.74
N VAL A 241 30.43 -31.51 -20.99
CA VAL A 241 31.26 -31.74 -19.80
C VAL A 241 30.47 -32.41 -18.68
N LEU A 242 29.24 -31.96 -18.38
CA LEU A 242 28.41 -32.57 -17.32
C LEU A 242 28.08 -34.03 -17.62
N VAL A 243 27.76 -34.35 -18.88
CA VAL A 243 27.47 -35.72 -19.30
C VAL A 243 28.73 -36.58 -19.25
N GLN A 244 29.88 -36.06 -19.66
CA GLN A 244 31.14 -36.81 -19.66
C GLN A 244 31.70 -37.06 -18.26
N GLU A 245 31.71 -36.04 -17.40
CA GLU A 245 32.34 -36.10 -16.07
C GLU A 245 31.40 -36.63 -14.98
N LEU A 246 30.11 -36.30 -15.04
CA LEU A 246 29.13 -36.65 -14.00
C LEU A 246 28.06 -37.65 -14.47
N GLY A 247 27.93 -37.88 -15.77
CA GLY A 247 26.83 -38.70 -16.32
C GLY A 247 25.45 -38.07 -16.16
N LEU A 248 25.39 -36.76 -15.89
CA LEU A 248 24.16 -36.02 -15.62
C LEU A 248 23.82 -35.07 -16.76
N GLU A 249 22.53 -34.93 -17.05
CA GLU A 249 22.03 -33.87 -17.93
C GLU A 249 21.95 -32.53 -17.17
N PRO A 250 22.05 -31.37 -17.85
CA PRO A 250 21.96 -30.07 -17.22
C PRO A 250 20.70 -29.89 -16.37
N GLY A 251 20.82 -29.18 -15.27
CA GLY A 251 19.74 -28.83 -14.36
C GLY A 251 18.60 -28.06 -15.03
N PRO A 252 17.43 -27.98 -14.37
CA PRO A 252 16.24 -27.35 -14.91
C PRO A 252 16.40 -25.84 -15.14
N GLU A 253 17.29 -25.18 -14.39
CA GLU A 253 17.57 -23.75 -14.55
C GLU A 253 18.37 -23.47 -15.82
N LEU A 254 19.49 -24.16 -16.02
CA LEU A 254 20.31 -24.03 -17.23
C LEU A 254 19.55 -24.45 -18.50
N ARG A 255 18.69 -25.48 -18.42
CA ARG A 255 17.78 -25.86 -19.52
C ARG A 255 16.76 -24.77 -19.85
N ARG A 256 16.17 -24.10 -18.86
CA ARG A 256 15.24 -22.98 -19.06
C ARG A 256 15.93 -21.80 -19.72
N LEU A 257 17.14 -21.44 -19.28
CA LEU A 257 17.95 -20.40 -19.90
C LEU A 257 18.20 -20.71 -21.39
N HIS A 258 18.62 -21.94 -21.70
CA HIS A 258 18.84 -22.37 -23.08
C HIS A 258 17.57 -22.25 -23.95
N GLN A 259 16.41 -22.68 -23.44
CA GLN A 259 15.14 -22.55 -24.15
C GLN A 259 14.76 -21.08 -24.38
N GLY A 260 14.97 -20.21 -23.39
CA GLY A 260 14.74 -18.77 -23.52
C GLY A 260 15.64 -18.12 -24.59
N VAL A 261 16.92 -18.49 -24.62
CA VAL A 261 17.87 -18.03 -25.65
C VAL A 261 17.47 -18.52 -27.05
N LEU A 262 16.98 -19.76 -27.18
CA LEU A 262 16.48 -20.28 -28.47
C LEU A 262 15.20 -19.56 -28.93
N GLY A 263 14.32 -19.21 -27.98
CA GLY A 263 13.06 -18.51 -28.25
C GLY A 263 13.22 -17.01 -28.54
N GLY A 264 14.43 -16.46 -28.41
CA GLY A 264 14.67 -15.01 -28.51
C GLY A 264 13.97 -14.23 -27.40
N ASP A 265 13.72 -14.87 -26.25
CA ASP A 265 12.99 -14.27 -25.15
C ASP A 265 13.89 -13.23 -24.44
N PRO A 266 13.52 -11.93 -24.41
CA PRO A 266 14.24 -10.94 -23.60
C PRO A 266 14.17 -11.25 -22.09
N ALA A 267 13.28 -12.14 -21.66
CA ALA A 267 13.12 -12.62 -20.29
C ALA A 267 13.94 -13.87 -19.93
N ALA A 268 14.85 -14.37 -20.79
CA ALA A 268 15.89 -15.35 -20.44
C ALA A 268 16.96 -14.80 -19.48
N ALA A 269 16.72 -13.60 -18.95
CA ALA A 269 17.35 -12.97 -17.81
C ALA A 269 16.92 -13.60 -16.47
N PRO A 270 17.69 -13.43 -15.36
CA PRO A 270 17.10 -13.55 -14.04
C PRO A 270 15.90 -12.61 -13.99
N ARG A 271 14.72 -13.15 -13.68
CA ARG A 271 13.50 -12.34 -13.56
C ARG A 271 13.80 -11.27 -12.52
N ILE A 272 13.87 -10.02 -12.94
CA ILE A 272 13.62 -8.91 -12.02
C ILE A 272 12.26 -9.25 -11.43
N ARG A 273 12.22 -9.62 -10.15
CA ARG A 273 10.96 -9.83 -9.45
C ARG A 273 10.29 -8.47 -9.44
N VAL A 274 9.38 -8.23 -10.39
CA VAL A 274 8.60 -7.00 -10.45
C VAL A 274 7.67 -7.04 -9.25
N VAL A 275 8.09 -6.36 -8.18
CA VAL A 275 7.27 -6.18 -6.99
C VAL A 275 6.06 -5.33 -7.39
N PRO A 276 4.82 -5.83 -7.23
CA PRO A 276 3.63 -5.06 -7.58
C PRO A 276 3.59 -3.71 -6.84
N ALA A 277 3.37 -2.63 -7.58
CA ALA A 277 3.21 -1.28 -7.03
C ALA A 277 1.98 -0.63 -7.66
N GLN A 278 0.81 -1.20 -7.40
CA GLN A 278 -0.43 -0.89 -8.12
C GLN A 278 -1.26 0.25 -7.49
N LEU A 279 -0.79 0.85 -6.40
CA LEU A 279 -1.53 1.91 -5.73
C LEU A 279 -1.74 3.11 -6.67
N PRO A 280 -2.98 3.60 -6.83
CA PRO A 280 -3.26 4.75 -7.67
C PRO A 280 -2.60 6.02 -7.13
N ARG A 281 -2.53 7.04 -7.99
CA ARG A 281 -2.04 8.36 -7.60
C ARG A 281 -2.99 9.00 -6.58
N GLU A 282 -2.44 9.68 -5.58
CA GLU A 282 -3.24 10.47 -4.64
C GLU A 282 -3.97 11.61 -5.37
N SER A 283 -5.25 11.79 -5.03
CA SER A 283 -6.13 12.80 -5.63
C SER A 283 -5.94 14.21 -5.04
N GLY A 284 -4.86 14.43 -4.29
CA GLY A 284 -4.53 15.68 -3.59
C GLY A 284 -4.37 15.50 -2.08
N GLU A 285 -4.15 16.61 -1.39
CA GLU A 285 -3.97 16.63 0.07
C GLU A 285 -5.21 16.12 0.82
N LEU A 286 -4.95 15.34 1.87
CA LEU A 286 -5.95 14.77 2.77
C LEU A 286 -6.08 15.68 4.00
N PHE A 287 -7.30 16.16 4.29
CA PHE A 287 -7.56 17.13 5.36
C PHE A 287 -8.34 16.50 6.51
N GLY A 288 -7.91 16.72 7.76
CA GLY A 288 -8.67 16.39 8.97
C GLY A 288 -8.92 14.90 9.16
N ARG A 289 -7.93 14.07 8.80
CA ARG A 289 -8.01 12.60 8.84
C ARG A 289 -6.94 11.97 9.71
N GLU A 290 -6.27 12.77 10.54
CA GLU A 290 -5.15 12.35 11.38
C GLU A 290 -5.59 11.29 12.41
N THR A 291 -6.78 11.44 12.99
CA THR A 291 -7.37 10.46 13.92
C THR A 291 -7.75 9.16 13.23
N ASP A 292 -8.28 9.25 12.01
CA ASP A 292 -8.69 8.08 11.21
C ASP A 292 -7.45 7.29 10.78
N LEU A 293 -6.40 7.98 10.33
CA LEU A 293 -5.08 7.40 10.02
C LEU A 293 -4.47 6.74 11.27
N GLY A 294 -4.46 7.43 12.41
CA GLY A 294 -3.96 6.86 13.67
C GLY A 294 -4.74 5.63 14.13
N THR A 295 -6.03 5.55 13.81
CA THR A 295 -6.84 4.34 14.08
C THR A 295 -6.43 3.19 13.17
N LEU A 296 -6.25 3.43 11.86
CA LEU A 296 -5.70 2.42 10.95
C LEU A 296 -4.28 2.00 11.37
N ASP A 297 -3.52 2.93 11.93
CA ASP A 297 -2.20 2.66 12.49
C ASP A 297 -2.26 1.71 13.68
N ALA A 298 -3.10 2.01 14.66
CA ALA A 298 -3.31 1.14 15.81
C ALA A 298 -3.81 -0.26 15.42
N LEU A 299 -4.74 -0.36 14.46
CA LEU A 299 -5.25 -1.65 13.97
C LEU A 299 -4.17 -2.48 13.28
N PHE A 300 -3.30 -1.82 12.51
CA PHE A 300 -2.18 -2.49 11.86
C PHE A 300 -1.11 -2.94 12.86
N GLU A 301 -0.76 -2.11 13.85
CA GLU A 301 0.22 -2.49 14.87
C GLU A 301 -0.30 -3.59 15.82
N ALA A 302 -1.62 -3.62 16.06
CA ALA A 302 -2.25 -4.66 16.86
C ALA A 302 -2.26 -6.06 16.20
N ARG A 303 -1.80 -6.18 14.94
CA ARG A 303 -1.72 -7.46 14.24
C ARG A 303 -0.75 -8.41 14.95
N SER A 304 -1.19 -9.64 15.18
CA SER A 304 -0.31 -10.72 15.67
C SER A 304 -0.03 -11.72 14.54
N PRO A 305 1.22 -11.81 14.03
CA PRO A 305 1.59 -12.77 12.98
C PRO A 305 1.29 -14.23 13.34
N ARG A 306 1.17 -14.53 14.65
CA ARG A 306 0.96 -15.88 15.20
C ARG A 306 -0.50 -16.36 15.15
N ALA A 307 -1.47 -15.51 14.84
CA ALA A 307 -2.90 -15.85 14.95
C ALA A 307 -3.52 -16.48 13.68
N GLY A 308 -2.78 -16.56 12.57
CA GLY A 308 -3.25 -17.23 11.33
C GLY A 308 -4.50 -16.63 10.67
N LYS A 309 -5.01 -15.48 11.14
CA LYS A 309 -6.14 -14.76 10.54
C LYS A 309 -5.62 -13.61 9.67
N PRO A 310 -6.09 -13.44 8.43
CA PRO A 310 -5.79 -12.25 7.65
C PRO A 310 -6.30 -11.03 8.42
N THR A 311 -5.38 -10.15 8.79
CA THR A 311 -5.70 -8.92 9.54
C THR A 311 -6.03 -7.84 8.52
N GLY A 312 -7.20 -7.23 8.62
CA GLY A 312 -7.65 -6.25 7.64
C GLY A 312 -8.71 -5.33 8.22
N CYS A 313 -8.96 -4.22 7.55
CA CYS A 313 -9.90 -3.20 7.99
C CYS A 313 -10.89 -2.85 6.87
N THR A 314 -12.17 -2.78 7.21
CA THR A 314 -13.21 -2.28 6.33
C THR A 314 -13.53 -0.82 6.69
N VAL A 315 -13.21 0.10 5.78
CA VAL A 315 -13.48 1.53 5.86
C VAL A 315 -14.86 1.81 5.27
N THR A 316 -15.79 2.24 6.11
CA THR A 316 -17.20 2.44 5.77
C THR A 316 -17.61 3.90 5.93
N GLY A 317 -18.75 4.32 5.39
CA GLY A 317 -19.26 5.69 5.52
C GLY A 317 -20.03 6.16 4.30
N THR A 318 -20.69 7.33 4.42
CA THR A 318 -21.55 7.88 3.35
C THR A 318 -20.78 8.16 2.06
N ALA A 319 -21.50 8.29 0.95
CA ALA A 319 -20.92 8.63 -0.35
C ALA A 319 -20.20 10.00 -0.27
N GLY A 320 -19.01 10.08 -0.86
CA GLY A 320 -18.26 11.34 -0.90
C GLY A 320 -17.51 11.74 0.38
N VAL A 321 -17.52 10.91 1.42
CA VAL A 321 -16.84 11.19 2.72
C VAL A 321 -15.31 11.04 2.68
N GLY A 322 -14.75 10.48 1.60
CA GLY A 322 -13.30 10.36 1.39
C GLY A 322 -12.68 9.00 1.73
N LYS A 323 -13.45 7.90 1.76
CA LYS A 323 -12.96 6.55 2.07
C LYS A 323 -11.78 6.11 1.19
N THR A 324 -11.93 6.23 -0.12
CA THR A 324 -10.89 5.91 -1.11
C THR A 324 -9.63 6.74 -0.91
N ALA A 325 -9.79 8.06 -0.68
CA ALA A 325 -8.66 8.95 -0.43
C ALA A 325 -7.90 8.58 0.86
N LEU A 326 -8.61 8.29 1.95
CA LEU A 326 -7.99 7.81 3.19
C LEU A 326 -7.23 6.50 2.97
N ALA A 327 -7.87 5.53 2.30
CA ALA A 327 -7.29 4.22 2.08
C ALA A 327 -6.00 4.28 1.25
N ILE A 328 -6.00 5.08 0.18
CA ILE A 328 -4.83 5.27 -0.69
C ILE A 328 -3.72 6.02 0.07
N ALA A 329 -4.04 7.09 0.79
CA ALA A 329 -3.05 7.87 1.54
C ALA A 329 -2.36 7.01 2.61
N TRP A 330 -3.15 6.25 3.38
CA TRP A 330 -2.62 5.32 4.38
C TRP A 330 -1.75 4.23 3.73
N ALA A 331 -2.24 3.63 2.65
CA ALA A 331 -1.52 2.58 1.92
C ALA A 331 -0.16 3.04 1.38
N ARG A 332 -0.08 4.28 0.91
CA ARG A 332 1.17 4.87 0.41
C ARG A 332 2.12 5.21 1.54
N GLY A 333 1.62 5.75 2.65
CA GLY A 333 2.43 6.04 3.85
C GLY A 333 3.13 4.81 4.42
N ARG A 334 2.51 3.63 4.29
CA ARG A 334 3.04 2.35 4.79
C ARG A 334 3.68 1.45 3.74
N ARG A 335 4.01 1.98 2.56
CA ARG A 335 4.56 1.17 1.45
C ARG A 335 5.80 0.35 1.85
N LEU A 336 6.66 0.89 2.71
CA LEU A 336 7.90 0.22 3.14
C LEU A 336 7.67 -0.99 4.05
N ASP A 337 6.51 -1.07 4.70
CA ASP A 337 6.15 -2.21 5.56
C ASP A 337 5.78 -3.47 4.75
N PHE A 338 5.52 -3.31 3.45
CA PHE A 338 5.10 -4.36 2.53
C PHE A 338 6.10 -4.54 1.38
N PRO A 339 7.27 -5.18 1.64
CA PRO A 339 8.35 -5.34 0.68
C PRO A 339 7.97 -6.22 -0.51
N ASP A 340 7.00 -7.12 -0.36
CA ASP A 340 6.53 -7.99 -1.43
C ASP A 340 5.48 -7.33 -2.33
N GLY A 341 5.07 -6.09 -2.02
CA GLY A 341 4.32 -5.21 -2.92
C GLY A 341 2.91 -4.83 -2.45
N GLN A 342 2.24 -4.06 -3.30
CA GLN A 342 0.87 -3.57 -3.09
C GLN A 342 0.00 -3.88 -4.31
N LEU A 343 -1.17 -4.48 -4.05
CA LEU A 343 -2.22 -4.75 -5.02
C LEU A 343 -3.39 -3.80 -4.79
N TYR A 344 -3.99 -3.32 -5.88
CA TYR A 344 -5.16 -2.44 -5.83
C TYR A 344 -6.21 -2.88 -6.84
N ALA A 345 -7.47 -2.88 -6.43
CA ALA A 345 -8.60 -3.02 -7.33
C ALA A 345 -9.76 -2.12 -6.88
N ASP A 346 -10.26 -1.29 -7.79
CA ASP A 346 -11.61 -0.72 -7.68
C ASP A 346 -12.62 -1.79 -8.10
N LEU A 347 -13.46 -2.23 -7.18
CA LEU A 347 -14.46 -3.26 -7.40
C LEU A 347 -15.71 -2.73 -8.11
N CYS A 348 -15.77 -1.41 -8.37
CA CYS A 348 -16.86 -0.72 -9.04
C CYS A 348 -18.24 -1.05 -8.46
N GLY A 349 -18.31 -1.27 -7.14
CA GLY A 349 -19.54 -1.65 -6.46
C GLY A 349 -20.61 -0.56 -6.46
N TYR A 350 -20.18 0.70 -6.59
CA TYR A 350 -21.03 1.88 -6.74
C TYR A 350 -20.48 2.79 -7.84
N SER A 351 -20.84 2.51 -9.09
CA SER A 351 -20.53 3.34 -10.25
C SER A 351 -21.65 3.23 -11.31
N ALA A 352 -21.46 3.86 -12.46
CA ALA A 352 -22.34 3.67 -13.62
C ALA A 352 -22.11 2.30 -14.31
N ASP A 353 -20.93 1.71 -14.11
CA ASP A 353 -20.53 0.44 -14.73
C ASP A 353 -20.95 -0.76 -13.89
N ALA A 354 -20.87 -1.95 -14.48
CA ALA A 354 -21.11 -3.18 -13.76
C ALA A 354 -19.98 -3.44 -12.73
N PRO A 355 -20.30 -3.89 -11.51
CA PRO A 355 -19.27 -4.25 -10.53
C PRO A 355 -18.38 -5.38 -11.04
N PHE A 356 -17.10 -5.33 -10.67
CA PHE A 356 -16.15 -6.38 -11.05
C PHE A 356 -16.48 -7.71 -10.34
N GLU A 357 -16.44 -8.79 -11.13
CA GLU A 357 -16.54 -10.15 -10.65
C GLU A 357 -15.21 -10.59 -10.00
N PRO A 358 -15.23 -11.29 -8.84
CA PRO A 358 -14.02 -11.68 -8.12
C PRO A 358 -13.01 -12.45 -8.97
N GLY A 359 -13.48 -13.33 -9.86
CA GLY A 359 -12.62 -14.12 -10.75
C GLY A 359 -11.77 -13.27 -11.70
N SER A 360 -12.26 -12.10 -12.12
CA SER A 360 -11.52 -11.17 -12.98
C SER A 360 -10.44 -10.42 -12.20
N VAL A 361 -10.75 -10.02 -10.96
CA VAL A 361 -9.79 -9.36 -10.05
C VAL A 361 -8.68 -10.33 -9.66
N LEU A 362 -9.03 -11.57 -9.29
CA LEU A 362 -8.06 -12.65 -9.02
C LEU A 362 -7.12 -12.87 -10.20
N ALA A 363 -7.65 -12.92 -11.42
CA ALA A 363 -6.82 -13.09 -12.60
C ALA A 363 -5.82 -11.94 -12.81
N SER A 364 -6.21 -10.70 -12.46
CA SER A 364 -5.30 -9.56 -12.45
C SER A 364 -4.22 -9.71 -11.37
N PHE A 365 -4.61 -10.04 -10.13
CA PHE A 365 -3.69 -10.19 -9.00
C PHE A 365 -2.68 -11.33 -9.21
N ILE A 366 -3.14 -12.50 -9.66
CA ILE A 366 -2.28 -13.66 -9.94
C ILE A 366 -1.21 -13.32 -10.98
N ARG A 367 -1.58 -12.60 -12.05
CA ARG A 367 -0.62 -12.15 -13.06
C ARG A 367 0.39 -11.18 -12.48
N ALA A 368 -0.05 -10.27 -11.60
CA ALA A 368 0.82 -9.28 -10.98
C ALA A 368 1.87 -9.91 -10.05
N VAL A 369 1.51 -10.93 -9.26
CA VAL A 369 2.43 -11.59 -8.32
C VAL A 369 3.32 -12.68 -8.94
N GLY A 370 3.22 -12.90 -10.25
CA GLY A 370 4.12 -13.79 -10.99
C GLY A 370 3.53 -15.13 -11.45
N GLY A 371 2.22 -15.34 -11.32
CA GLY A 371 1.52 -16.54 -11.80
C GLY A 371 1.24 -16.59 -13.31
N GLY A 372 1.87 -15.71 -14.09
CA GLY A 372 1.51 -15.40 -15.49
C GLY A 372 1.66 -16.54 -16.52
N THR A 373 2.23 -17.69 -16.15
CA THR A 373 2.33 -18.88 -17.02
C THR A 373 1.14 -19.83 -16.91
N THR A 374 0.20 -19.56 -16.00
CA THR A 374 -0.94 -20.44 -15.71
C THR A 374 -2.13 -20.07 -16.60
N ASP A 375 -2.80 -21.05 -17.21
CA ASP A 375 -4.06 -20.81 -17.91
C ASP A 375 -5.20 -20.58 -16.90
N LEU A 376 -5.43 -19.31 -16.58
CA LEU A 376 -6.47 -18.91 -15.65
C LEU A 376 -7.87 -19.00 -16.27
N ALA A 377 -8.00 -19.00 -17.60
CA ALA A 377 -9.31 -19.01 -18.26
C ALA A 377 -10.03 -20.35 -18.08
N ALA A 378 -9.27 -21.44 -17.99
CA ALA A 378 -9.78 -22.77 -17.69
C ALA A 378 -10.20 -22.97 -16.22
N MET A 379 -9.77 -22.08 -15.32
CA MET A 379 -10.01 -22.21 -13.88
C MET A 379 -11.29 -21.51 -13.43
N ASP A 380 -11.99 -22.13 -12.48
CA ASP A 380 -13.11 -21.49 -11.78
C ASP A 380 -12.62 -20.45 -10.75
N VAL A 381 -13.56 -19.72 -10.14
CA VAL A 381 -13.23 -18.67 -9.16
C VAL A 381 -12.56 -19.23 -7.91
N GLY A 382 -12.98 -20.41 -7.45
CA GLY A 382 -12.43 -21.06 -6.25
C GLY A 382 -11.01 -21.57 -6.47
N GLU A 383 -10.73 -22.15 -7.64
CA GLU A 383 -9.39 -22.56 -8.08
C GLU A 383 -8.44 -21.37 -8.18
N ARG A 384 -8.90 -20.27 -8.79
CA ARG A 384 -8.13 -19.01 -8.83
C ARG A 384 -7.87 -18.46 -7.44
N ALA A 385 -8.86 -18.51 -6.55
CA ALA A 385 -8.70 -18.04 -5.16
C ALA A 385 -7.71 -18.91 -4.39
N ALA A 386 -7.73 -20.23 -4.59
CA ALA A 386 -6.76 -21.15 -4.00
C ALA A 386 -5.33 -20.88 -4.50
N LEU A 387 -5.15 -20.73 -5.81
CA LEU A 387 -3.86 -20.38 -6.41
C LEU A 387 -3.35 -19.02 -5.90
N PHE A 388 -4.22 -18.01 -5.85
CA PHE A 388 -3.87 -16.71 -5.30
C PHE A 388 -3.37 -16.82 -3.85
N ARG A 389 -4.09 -17.56 -2.98
CA ARG A 389 -3.67 -17.79 -1.60
C ARG A 389 -2.32 -18.50 -1.51
N SER A 390 -2.03 -19.47 -2.36
CA SER A 390 -0.73 -20.15 -2.42
C SER A 390 0.39 -19.21 -2.86
N LEU A 391 0.14 -18.31 -3.81
CA LEU A 391 1.14 -17.36 -4.31
C LEU A 391 1.50 -16.27 -3.29
N VAL A 392 0.54 -15.86 -2.46
CA VAL A 392 0.74 -14.85 -1.41
C VAL A 392 1.03 -15.45 -0.03
N ASP A 393 1.18 -16.77 0.05
CA ASP A 393 1.58 -17.41 1.29
C ASP A 393 3.02 -17.04 1.67
N GLY A 394 3.24 -16.76 2.95
CA GLY A 394 4.52 -16.23 3.46
C GLY A 394 4.89 -14.81 3.00
N GLN A 395 4.09 -14.16 2.13
CA GLN A 395 4.37 -12.83 1.61
C GLN A 395 3.88 -11.71 2.54
N ARG A 396 4.59 -10.58 2.53
CA ARG A 396 4.20 -9.34 3.20
C ARG A 396 3.67 -8.32 2.20
N MET A 397 2.37 -8.41 1.92
CA MET A 397 1.71 -7.57 0.92
C MET A 397 0.56 -6.72 1.49
N LEU A 398 0.31 -5.59 0.85
CA LEU A 398 -0.88 -4.79 1.08
C LEU A 398 -1.87 -5.00 -0.07
N ILE A 399 -3.13 -5.27 0.27
CA ILE A 399 -4.21 -5.45 -0.71
C ILE A 399 -5.29 -4.40 -0.43
N VAL A 400 -5.53 -3.51 -1.39
CA VAL A 400 -6.58 -2.49 -1.28
C VAL A 400 -7.73 -2.84 -2.23
N LEU A 401 -8.91 -3.11 -1.64
CA LEU A 401 -10.15 -3.44 -2.33
C LEU A 401 -11.12 -2.27 -2.19
N ASP A 402 -11.10 -1.39 -3.18
CA ASP A 402 -11.82 -0.13 -3.16
C ASP A 402 -13.25 -0.30 -3.70
N ASN A 403 -14.18 0.47 -3.17
CA ASN A 403 -15.57 0.56 -3.64
C ASN A 403 -16.33 -0.77 -3.66
N ALA A 404 -16.14 -1.62 -2.64
CA ALA A 404 -16.87 -2.89 -2.50
C ALA A 404 -18.37 -2.67 -2.27
N ARG A 405 -19.22 -3.43 -2.95
CA ARG A 405 -20.69 -3.43 -2.72
C ARG A 405 -21.13 -4.45 -1.68
N SER A 406 -20.44 -5.59 -1.60
CA SER A 406 -20.87 -6.74 -0.80
C SER A 406 -19.69 -7.59 -0.35
N ALA A 407 -19.86 -8.35 0.73
CA ALA A 407 -18.87 -9.29 1.21
C ALA A 407 -18.55 -10.39 0.18
N ALA A 408 -19.52 -10.76 -0.67
CA ALA A 408 -19.33 -11.72 -1.75
C ALA A 408 -18.28 -11.29 -2.79
N GLN A 409 -18.11 -9.98 -3.02
CA GLN A 409 -17.06 -9.48 -3.92
C GLN A 409 -15.66 -9.58 -3.30
N VAL A 410 -15.58 -9.57 -1.97
CA VAL A 410 -14.33 -9.47 -1.22
C VAL A 410 -13.82 -10.84 -0.80
N ARG A 411 -14.71 -11.76 -0.40
CA ARG A 411 -14.34 -13.01 0.27
C ARG A 411 -13.31 -13.87 -0.48
N GLU A 412 -13.42 -13.96 -1.81
CA GLU A 412 -12.51 -14.78 -2.63
C GLU A 412 -11.16 -14.10 -2.86
N LEU A 413 -11.09 -12.78 -2.63
CA LEU A 413 -9.89 -11.96 -2.77
C LEU A 413 -9.06 -11.91 -1.49
N LEU A 414 -9.55 -12.51 -0.40
CA LEU A 414 -8.86 -12.52 0.88
C LEU A 414 -7.69 -13.52 0.88
N PRO A 415 -6.50 -13.12 1.35
CA PRO A 415 -5.36 -14.00 1.49
C PRO A 415 -5.58 -15.00 2.63
N GLY A 416 -4.86 -16.13 2.59
CA GLY A 416 -4.92 -17.16 3.64
C GLY A 416 -3.92 -16.96 4.78
N SER A 417 -2.92 -16.08 4.59
CA SER A 417 -1.78 -15.90 5.50
C SER A 417 -1.87 -14.58 6.27
N GLY A 418 -1.25 -14.54 7.47
CA GLY A 418 -1.21 -13.34 8.32
C GLY A 418 -0.18 -12.28 7.91
N GLY A 419 0.63 -12.54 6.88
CA GLY A 419 1.61 -11.58 6.35
C GLY A 419 0.99 -10.47 5.50
N CYS A 420 -0.20 -10.70 4.96
CA CYS A 420 -0.93 -9.74 4.15
C CYS A 420 -1.89 -8.88 4.98
N PHE A 421 -2.00 -7.60 4.64
CA PHE A 421 -3.02 -6.71 5.20
C PHE A 421 -4.04 -6.33 4.13
N VAL A 422 -5.34 -6.46 4.43
CA VAL A 422 -6.41 -6.13 3.48
C VAL A 422 -7.17 -4.89 3.93
N LEU A 423 -7.21 -3.86 3.09
CA LEU A 423 -7.98 -2.65 3.31
C LEU A 423 -9.15 -2.61 2.33
N VAL A 424 -10.37 -2.66 2.85
CA VAL A 424 -11.60 -2.65 2.05
C VAL A 424 -12.26 -1.29 2.21
N THR A 425 -12.69 -0.63 1.13
CA THR A 425 -13.59 0.53 1.24
C THR A 425 -14.98 0.16 0.75
N SER A 426 -16.01 0.63 1.47
CA SER A 426 -17.41 0.33 1.12
C SER A 426 -18.35 1.44 1.56
N ARG A 427 -19.46 1.62 0.84
CA ARG A 427 -20.55 2.49 1.28
C ARG A 427 -21.55 1.74 2.17
N ASP A 428 -21.51 0.40 2.18
CA ASP A 428 -22.23 -0.46 3.11
C ASP A 428 -21.31 -0.87 4.28
N SER A 429 -21.88 -1.22 5.44
CA SER A 429 -21.12 -1.59 6.63
C SER A 429 -20.48 -2.98 6.57
N LEU A 430 -20.94 -3.86 5.66
CA LEU A 430 -20.38 -5.19 5.40
C LEU A 430 -20.04 -6.01 6.67
N PRO A 431 -20.96 -6.14 7.66
CA PRO A 431 -20.66 -6.79 8.94
C PRO A 431 -20.25 -8.25 8.81
N GLU A 432 -20.65 -8.92 7.71
CA GLU A 432 -20.24 -10.29 7.38
C GLU A 432 -18.72 -10.46 7.29
N LEU A 433 -17.98 -9.42 6.86
CA LEU A 433 -16.52 -9.46 6.79
C LEU A 433 -15.90 -9.55 8.19
N ALA A 434 -16.41 -8.77 9.13
CA ALA A 434 -15.97 -8.81 10.52
C ALA A 434 -16.32 -10.15 11.18
N VAL A 435 -17.55 -10.65 10.97
CA VAL A 435 -18.05 -11.87 11.62
C VAL A 435 -17.34 -13.13 11.11
N HIS A 436 -17.14 -13.25 9.80
CA HIS A 436 -16.66 -14.50 9.19
C HIS A 436 -15.15 -14.49 8.90
N TYR A 437 -14.55 -13.32 8.72
CA TYR A 437 -13.15 -13.19 8.31
C TYR A 437 -12.31 -12.37 9.29
N GLY A 438 -12.90 -11.91 10.40
CA GLY A 438 -12.17 -11.23 11.48
C GLY A 438 -11.59 -9.88 11.09
N THR A 439 -12.16 -9.21 10.08
CA THR A 439 -11.74 -7.85 9.70
C THR A 439 -12.27 -6.83 10.70
N ASP A 440 -11.43 -5.89 11.10
CA ASP A 440 -11.86 -4.71 11.84
C ASP A 440 -12.70 -3.78 10.96
N SER A 441 -13.42 -2.85 11.59
CA SER A 441 -14.24 -1.87 10.89
C SER A 441 -13.94 -0.46 11.36
N LEU A 442 -13.70 0.45 10.43
CA LEU A 442 -13.57 1.89 10.67
C LEU A 442 -14.72 2.62 9.98
N HIS A 443 -15.55 3.33 10.76
CA HIS A 443 -16.61 4.17 10.21
C HIS A 443 -16.11 5.60 10.05
N LEU A 444 -16.06 6.09 8.81
CA LEU A 444 -15.66 7.46 8.50
C LEU A 444 -16.83 8.42 8.67
N GLU A 445 -16.65 9.31 9.64
CA GLU A 445 -17.52 10.44 9.85
C GLU A 445 -17.25 11.57 8.84
N ARG A 446 -18.26 12.43 8.70
CA ARG A 446 -18.15 13.69 7.93
C ARG A 446 -17.09 14.58 8.56
N LEU A 447 -16.44 15.44 7.75
CA LEU A 447 -15.36 16.27 8.25
C LEU A 447 -15.79 17.20 9.39
N GLY A 448 -14.85 17.48 10.29
CA GLY A 448 -14.95 18.57 11.25
C GLY A 448 -15.13 19.92 10.53
N HIS A 449 -15.68 20.91 11.24
CA HIS A 449 -15.91 22.23 10.63
C HIS A 449 -14.60 22.91 10.20
N SER A 450 -13.57 22.86 11.05
CA SER A 450 -12.23 23.40 10.75
C SER A 450 -11.60 22.75 9.52
N ALA A 451 -11.50 21.42 9.51
CA ALA A 451 -10.94 20.67 8.38
C ALA A 451 -11.73 20.90 7.07
N SER A 452 -13.05 21.12 7.17
CA SER A 452 -13.87 21.46 6.00
C SER A 452 -13.54 22.84 5.43
N LEU A 453 -13.27 23.82 6.31
CA LEU A 453 -12.84 25.16 5.90
C LEU A 453 -11.45 25.11 5.28
N GLU A 454 -10.51 24.37 5.88
CA GLU A 454 -9.16 24.18 5.34
C GLU A 454 -9.19 23.57 3.95
N LEU A 455 -9.97 22.50 3.75
CA LEU A 455 -10.16 21.89 2.43
C LEU A 455 -10.78 22.88 1.43
N LEU A 456 -11.83 23.63 1.83
CA LEU A 456 -12.46 24.61 0.96
C LEU A 456 -11.47 25.71 0.54
N VAL A 457 -10.67 26.20 1.48
CA VAL A 457 -9.62 27.20 1.24
C VAL A 457 -8.53 26.63 0.32
N GLY A 458 -8.07 25.40 0.55
CA GLY A 458 -7.06 24.75 -0.27
C GLY A 458 -7.48 24.56 -1.72
N VAL A 459 -8.79 24.36 -1.98
CA VAL A 459 -9.33 24.21 -3.34
C VAL A 459 -9.66 25.56 -3.98
N ALA A 460 -10.32 26.46 -3.25
CA ALA A 460 -10.83 27.72 -3.81
C ALA A 460 -9.83 28.89 -3.79
N GLY A 461 -8.79 28.84 -2.95
CA GLY A 461 -7.77 29.87 -2.81
C GLY A 461 -8.18 31.08 -1.97
N GLU A 462 -7.51 32.23 -2.17
CA GLU A 462 -7.64 33.44 -1.34
C GLU A 462 -9.06 34.04 -1.31
N GLN A 463 -9.91 33.75 -2.29
CA GLN A 463 -11.28 34.29 -2.41
C GLN A 463 -12.18 33.94 -1.22
N VAL A 464 -11.87 32.84 -0.52
CA VAL A 464 -12.62 32.38 0.66
C VAL A 464 -12.18 33.11 1.95
N HIS A 465 -10.99 33.71 1.96
CA HIS A 465 -10.47 34.44 3.13
C HIS A 465 -11.18 35.79 3.37
N GLY A 466 -11.79 36.36 2.33
CA GLY A 466 -12.46 37.67 2.42
C GLY A 466 -13.79 37.66 3.19
N ASP A 467 -14.42 36.49 3.39
CA ASP A 467 -15.72 36.36 4.07
C ASP A 467 -15.85 35.00 4.79
N ALA A 468 -15.39 34.97 6.04
CA ALA A 468 -15.45 33.78 6.90
C ALA A 468 -16.89 33.28 7.16
N GLY A 469 -17.87 34.19 7.21
CA GLY A 469 -19.27 33.83 7.43
C GLY A 469 -19.88 33.12 6.22
N ALA A 470 -19.57 33.59 5.02
CA ALA A 470 -19.96 32.92 3.78
C ALA A 470 -19.25 31.58 3.61
N ALA A 471 -17.95 31.49 3.92
CA ALA A 471 -17.19 30.24 3.89
C ALA A 471 -17.80 29.17 4.81
N SER A 472 -18.08 29.53 6.07
CA SER A 472 -18.74 28.65 7.04
C SER A 472 -20.13 28.21 6.54
N SER A 473 -20.87 29.12 5.94
CA SER A 473 -22.19 28.83 5.35
C SER A 473 -22.13 27.85 4.17
N LEU A 474 -21.09 27.91 3.33
CA LEU A 474 -20.85 26.95 2.26
C LEU A 474 -20.50 25.57 2.81
N VAL A 475 -19.66 25.52 3.85
CA VAL A 475 -19.28 24.27 4.52
C VAL A 475 -20.51 23.51 5.02
N ASP A 476 -21.43 24.21 5.68
CA ASP A 476 -22.69 23.63 6.17
C ASP A 476 -23.60 23.17 5.02
N ALA A 477 -23.69 23.97 3.96
CA ALA A 477 -24.49 23.64 2.79
C ALA A 477 -23.97 22.40 2.04
N CYS A 478 -22.65 22.20 2.01
CA CYS A 478 -21.98 21.01 1.48
C CYS A 478 -22.10 19.78 2.42
N ALA A 479 -22.82 19.90 3.53
CA ALA A 479 -22.97 18.88 4.56
C ALA A 479 -21.62 18.35 5.11
N ARG A 480 -20.53 19.13 4.97
CA ARG A 480 -19.15 18.75 5.35
C ARG A 480 -18.63 17.47 4.64
N LEU A 481 -19.09 17.26 3.40
CA LEU A 481 -18.57 16.19 2.54
C LEU A 481 -17.39 16.71 1.68
N PRO A 482 -16.21 16.05 1.73
CA PRO A 482 -15.05 16.44 0.92
C PRO A 482 -15.35 16.63 -0.57
N ILE A 483 -16.12 15.72 -1.19
CA ILE A 483 -16.44 15.85 -2.62
C ILE A 483 -17.27 17.10 -2.92
N ALA A 484 -18.28 17.40 -2.10
CA ALA A 484 -19.13 18.56 -2.29
C ALA A 484 -18.34 19.87 -2.11
N LEU A 485 -17.47 19.92 -1.11
CA LEU A 485 -16.57 21.05 -0.87
C LEU A 485 -15.59 21.26 -2.03
N ARG A 486 -15.05 20.18 -2.62
CA ARG A 486 -14.20 20.27 -3.81
C ARG A 486 -14.96 20.80 -5.03
N LEU A 487 -16.19 20.34 -5.26
CA LEU A 487 -17.04 20.83 -6.36
C LEU A 487 -17.35 22.31 -6.19
N VAL A 488 -17.77 22.75 -5.00
CA VAL A 488 -18.04 24.17 -4.72
C VAL A 488 -16.76 25.00 -4.78
N GLY A 489 -15.66 24.51 -4.22
CA GLY A 489 -14.38 25.20 -4.27
C GLY A 489 -13.90 25.44 -5.70
N GLU A 490 -14.07 24.45 -6.58
CA GLU A 490 -13.77 24.58 -8.00
C GLU A 490 -14.70 25.59 -8.69
N GLN A 491 -16.00 25.61 -8.35
CA GLN A 491 -16.92 26.62 -8.85
C GLN A 491 -16.52 28.04 -8.41
N VAL A 492 -16.11 28.23 -7.16
CA VAL A 492 -15.61 29.51 -6.64
C VAL A 492 -14.37 29.92 -7.45
N ARG A 493 -13.39 29.03 -7.57
CA ARG A 493 -12.15 29.26 -8.32
C ARG A 493 -12.40 29.63 -9.79
N SER A 494 -13.39 29.01 -10.42
CA SER A 494 -13.76 29.27 -11.82
C SER A 494 -14.50 30.59 -12.07
N ARG A 495 -14.94 31.30 -11.01
CA ARG A 495 -15.72 32.55 -11.09
C ARG A 495 -15.04 33.72 -10.35
N PRO A 496 -13.84 34.15 -10.79
CA PRO A 496 -13.14 35.24 -10.13
C PRO A 496 -13.95 36.55 -10.15
N GLY A 497 -14.11 37.17 -8.97
CA GLY A 497 -14.87 38.42 -8.78
C GLY A 497 -16.36 38.26 -8.43
N SER A 498 -16.87 37.03 -8.37
CA SER A 498 -18.23 36.77 -7.89
C SER A 498 -18.32 36.91 -6.37
N ASN A 499 -19.42 37.49 -5.86
CA ASN A 499 -19.63 37.66 -4.43
C ASN A 499 -19.97 36.29 -3.81
N LEU A 500 -19.15 35.81 -2.87
CA LEU A 500 -19.31 34.52 -2.20
C LEU A 500 -20.70 34.37 -1.54
N GLY A 501 -21.25 35.46 -1.01
CA GLY A 501 -22.59 35.52 -0.44
C GLY A 501 -23.74 35.37 -1.46
N VAL A 502 -23.50 35.60 -2.75
CA VAL A 502 -24.47 35.26 -3.82
C VAL A 502 -24.49 33.74 -4.00
N LEU A 503 -23.33 33.11 -4.13
CA LEU A 503 -23.23 31.65 -4.27
C LEU A 503 -23.79 30.92 -3.04
N VAL A 504 -23.51 31.41 -1.83
CA VAL A 504 -24.12 30.89 -0.59
C VAL A 504 -25.65 30.92 -0.65
N ARG A 505 -26.24 32.04 -1.13
CA ARG A 505 -27.70 32.16 -1.24
C ARG A 505 -28.27 31.20 -2.29
N GLU A 506 -27.59 31.03 -3.41
CA GLU A 506 -27.97 30.08 -4.47
C GLU A 506 -27.95 28.63 -3.95
N ILE A 507 -26.88 28.21 -3.28
CA ILE A 507 -26.73 26.85 -2.73
C ILE A 507 -27.68 26.61 -1.54
N ARG A 508 -27.98 27.64 -0.73
CA ARG A 508 -28.88 27.50 0.43
C ARG A 508 -30.33 27.31 0.04
N GLN A 509 -30.77 27.79 -1.12
CA GLN A 509 -32.16 27.65 -1.57
C GLN A 509 -32.53 26.16 -1.68
N GLU A 510 -33.43 25.73 -0.78
CA GLU A 510 -34.00 24.38 -0.79
C GLU A 510 -34.82 24.22 -2.08
N ARG A 511 -34.55 23.14 -2.81
CA ARG A 511 -35.00 22.70 -4.15
C ARG A 511 -34.01 22.87 -5.31
N SER A 512 -32.90 23.60 -5.16
CA SER A 512 -31.86 23.73 -6.19
C SER A 512 -30.45 23.48 -5.69
N ARG A 513 -30.27 23.08 -4.42
CA ARG A 513 -28.94 22.91 -3.82
C ARG A 513 -28.07 21.93 -4.60
N LEU A 514 -28.65 20.83 -5.08
CA LEU A 514 -27.94 19.84 -5.87
C LEU A 514 -27.64 20.32 -7.30
N ASP A 515 -28.37 21.30 -7.84
CA ASP A 515 -28.07 21.92 -9.16
C ASP A 515 -26.73 22.66 -9.14
N HIS A 516 -26.33 23.13 -7.96
CA HIS A 516 -25.08 23.82 -7.74
C HIS A 516 -23.95 22.88 -7.31
N LEU A 517 -24.18 21.56 -7.23
CA LEU A 517 -23.17 20.54 -6.89
C LEU A 517 -22.90 19.59 -8.06
N GLU A 518 -22.88 20.18 -9.26
CA GLU A 518 -22.58 19.55 -10.53
C GLU A 518 -21.60 20.46 -11.30
N LEU A 519 -20.54 19.87 -11.86
CA LEU A 519 -19.61 20.58 -12.76
C LEU A 519 -19.87 20.30 -14.25
N GLY A 520 -20.78 19.40 -14.58
CA GLY A 520 -21.14 19.04 -15.96
C GLY A 520 -20.04 18.30 -16.73
N THR A 521 -18.99 17.85 -16.05
CA THR A 521 -17.83 17.16 -16.65
C THR A 521 -17.94 15.64 -16.62
N GLY A 522 -18.87 15.08 -15.84
CA GLY A 522 -19.13 13.64 -15.77
C GLY A 522 -19.99 13.26 -14.56
N PRO A 523 -20.43 12.00 -14.45
CA PRO A 523 -21.30 11.56 -13.37
C PRO A 523 -20.58 11.49 -12.00
N GLU A 524 -19.24 11.42 -11.97
CA GLU A 524 -18.47 11.48 -10.72
C GLU A 524 -18.36 12.89 -10.13
N THR A 525 -18.63 13.92 -10.94
CA THR A 525 -18.63 15.33 -10.51
C THR A 525 -20.05 15.88 -10.34
N ASP A 526 -21.04 14.99 -10.23
CA ASP A 526 -22.44 15.28 -9.92
C ASP A 526 -22.86 14.52 -8.66
N MET A 527 -23.23 15.27 -7.61
CA MET A 527 -23.70 14.68 -6.36
C MET A 527 -24.98 13.84 -6.51
N ARG A 528 -25.86 14.17 -7.47
CA ARG A 528 -27.06 13.35 -7.74
C ARG A 528 -26.69 11.99 -8.28
N ALA A 529 -25.80 11.94 -9.26
CA ALA A 529 -25.29 10.68 -9.80
C ALA A 529 -24.61 9.85 -8.70
N VAL A 530 -23.73 10.47 -7.89
CA VAL A 530 -23.04 9.79 -6.77
C VAL A 530 -24.03 9.18 -5.76
N PHE A 531 -25.09 9.89 -5.37
CA PHE A 531 -26.13 9.35 -4.49
C PHE A 531 -27.01 8.30 -5.17
N SER A 532 -27.27 8.45 -6.46
CA SER A 532 -28.10 7.52 -7.23
C SER A 532 -27.53 6.10 -7.24
N TRP A 533 -26.22 5.93 -7.23
CA TRP A 533 -25.58 4.62 -7.17
C TRP A 533 -25.84 3.90 -5.84
N SER A 534 -25.79 4.63 -4.72
CA SER A 534 -26.13 4.08 -3.40
C SER A 534 -27.64 3.81 -3.27
N TYR A 535 -28.48 4.64 -3.89
CA TYR A 535 -29.92 4.41 -3.94
C TYR A 535 -30.29 3.18 -4.79
N GLY A 536 -29.64 3.00 -5.94
CA GLY A 536 -29.93 1.94 -6.90
C GLY A 536 -29.61 0.53 -6.41
N THR A 537 -28.75 0.39 -5.40
CA THR A 537 -28.40 -0.89 -4.79
C THR A 537 -29.32 -1.29 -3.63
N LEU A 538 -30.20 -0.40 -3.17
CA LEU A 538 -31.11 -0.70 -2.08
C LEU A 538 -32.18 -1.72 -2.49
N PRO A 539 -32.61 -2.60 -1.57
CA PRO A 539 -33.82 -3.38 -1.74
C PRO A 539 -35.03 -2.47 -2.04
N PRO A 540 -35.99 -2.89 -2.89
CA PRO A 540 -37.07 -2.01 -3.36
C PRO A 540 -37.87 -1.33 -2.23
N ASP A 541 -38.08 -2.01 -1.11
CA ASP A 541 -38.83 -1.46 0.01
C ASP A 541 -38.01 -0.44 0.82
N ALA A 542 -36.69 -0.67 0.94
CA ALA A 542 -35.78 0.28 1.57
C ALA A 542 -35.60 1.54 0.71
N ALA A 543 -35.51 1.38 -0.62
CA ALA A 543 -35.46 2.50 -1.56
C ALA A 543 -36.72 3.37 -1.48
N ARG A 544 -37.90 2.75 -1.38
CA ARG A 544 -39.16 3.47 -1.17
C ARG A 544 -39.17 4.21 0.16
N LEU A 545 -38.83 3.53 1.26
CA LEU A 545 -38.78 4.17 2.57
C LEU A 545 -37.81 5.35 2.56
N PHE A 546 -36.62 5.18 1.98
CA PHE A 546 -35.63 6.25 1.83
C PHE A 546 -36.22 7.46 1.11
N ALA A 547 -36.93 7.27 -0.01
CA ALA A 547 -37.61 8.35 -0.73
C ALA A 547 -38.70 9.04 0.12
N HIS A 548 -39.42 8.31 0.98
CA HIS A 548 -40.41 8.91 1.88
C HIS A 548 -39.80 9.81 2.96
N LEU A 549 -38.57 9.52 3.40
CA LEU A 549 -37.89 10.32 4.43
C LEU A 549 -37.69 11.79 4.02
N GLY A 550 -37.70 12.10 2.72
CA GLY A 550 -37.62 13.49 2.23
C GLY A 550 -38.82 14.36 2.61
N LEU A 551 -39.94 13.74 2.99
CA LEU A 551 -41.14 14.43 3.45
C LEU A 551 -41.14 14.71 4.96
N LEU A 552 -40.12 14.24 5.71
CA LEU A 552 -40.07 14.44 7.15
C LEU A 552 -39.88 15.93 7.50
N PRO A 553 -40.74 16.48 8.37
CA PRO A 553 -40.52 17.81 8.93
C PRO A 553 -39.40 17.74 9.98
N GLY A 554 -38.41 18.61 9.85
CA GLY A 554 -37.31 18.72 10.82
C GLY A 554 -36.07 17.87 10.49
N PRO A 555 -35.09 17.85 11.42
CA PRO A 555 -33.77 17.26 11.20
C PRO A 555 -33.71 15.74 11.44
N ASP A 556 -34.59 15.20 12.29
CA ASP A 556 -34.61 13.79 12.67
C ASP A 556 -36.02 13.31 13.06
N ALA A 557 -36.22 11.99 13.09
CA ALA A 557 -37.46 11.36 13.50
C ALA A 557 -37.22 10.00 14.19
N ASP A 558 -38.13 9.59 15.07
CA ASP A 558 -38.13 8.23 15.62
C ASP A 558 -38.73 7.20 14.64
N ALA A 559 -38.58 5.92 14.96
CA ALA A 559 -39.04 4.83 14.09
C ALA A 559 -40.57 4.84 13.94
N GLU A 560 -41.29 5.22 14.99
CA GLU A 560 -42.74 5.30 15.06
C GLU A 560 -43.28 6.36 14.10
N THR A 561 -42.68 7.56 14.10
CA THR A 561 -43.01 8.64 13.16
C THR A 561 -42.72 8.24 11.72
N ILE A 562 -41.59 7.59 11.47
CA ILE A 562 -41.22 7.10 10.14
C ILE A 562 -42.18 6.01 9.66
N SER A 563 -42.59 5.11 10.55
CA SER A 563 -43.59 4.07 10.29
C SER A 563 -44.93 4.67 9.88
N ALA A 564 -45.39 5.68 10.62
CA ALA A 564 -46.63 6.39 10.35
C ALA A 564 -46.57 7.17 9.02
N LEU A 565 -45.44 7.84 8.74
CA LEU A 565 -45.23 8.58 7.49
C LEU A 565 -45.27 7.66 6.27
N ALA A 566 -44.62 6.49 6.36
CA ALA A 566 -44.55 5.54 5.26
C ALA A 566 -45.79 4.64 5.16
N GLY A 567 -46.68 4.64 6.17
CA GLY A 567 -47.88 3.79 6.20
C GLY A 567 -47.54 2.30 6.28
N ILE A 568 -46.47 1.95 7.01
CA ILE A 568 -45.99 0.56 7.18
C ILE A 568 -45.99 0.16 8.66
N ASP A 569 -45.89 -1.15 8.92
CA ASP A 569 -45.75 -1.70 10.27
C ASP A 569 -44.39 -1.30 10.91
N LEU A 570 -44.40 -1.05 12.23
CA LEU A 570 -43.23 -0.58 12.97
C LEU A 570 -42.05 -1.56 12.92
N ARG A 571 -42.30 -2.87 12.93
CA ARG A 571 -41.23 -3.88 12.82
C ARG A 571 -40.60 -3.83 11.44
N VAL A 572 -41.42 -3.63 10.39
CA VAL A 572 -40.94 -3.46 9.02
C VAL A 572 -40.12 -2.17 8.91
N ALA A 573 -40.61 -1.06 9.47
CA ALA A 573 -39.88 0.22 9.49
C ALA A 573 -38.51 0.09 10.16
N ARG A 574 -38.44 -0.52 11.35
CA ARG A 574 -37.17 -0.76 12.07
C ARG A 574 -36.19 -1.61 11.28
N ARG A 575 -36.66 -2.66 10.59
CA ARG A 575 -35.82 -3.50 9.73
C ARG A 575 -35.26 -2.72 8.54
N LEU A 576 -36.11 -1.97 7.84
CA LEU A 576 -35.69 -1.15 6.70
C LEU A 576 -34.74 -0.02 7.12
N LEU A 577 -34.99 0.61 8.27
CA LEU A 577 -34.08 1.61 8.86
C LEU A 577 -32.72 1.01 9.19
N LYS A 578 -32.66 -0.23 9.70
CA LYS A 578 -31.40 -0.95 9.88
C LYS A 578 -30.65 -1.12 8.56
N THR A 579 -31.35 -1.46 7.47
CA THR A 579 -30.76 -1.54 6.12
C THR A 579 -30.23 -0.18 5.65
N LEU A 580 -30.98 0.91 5.84
CA LEU A 580 -30.56 2.25 5.43
C LEU A 580 -29.37 2.78 6.26
N VAL A 581 -29.29 2.43 7.54
CA VAL A 581 -28.14 2.70 8.39
C VAL A 581 -26.93 1.89 7.92
N GLY A 582 -27.10 0.60 7.60
CA GLY A 582 -26.04 -0.23 7.03
C GLY A 582 -25.48 0.34 5.72
N ALA A 583 -26.34 0.85 4.85
CA ALA A 583 -25.97 1.52 3.60
C ALA A 583 -25.41 2.95 3.78
N ASN A 584 -25.24 3.42 5.02
CA ASN A 584 -24.78 4.78 5.36
C ASN A 584 -25.58 5.92 4.70
N LEU A 585 -26.86 5.67 4.42
CA LEU A 585 -27.79 6.65 3.87
C LEU A 585 -28.62 7.33 4.96
N VAL A 586 -28.73 6.72 6.14
CA VAL A 586 -29.40 7.26 7.33
C VAL A 586 -28.46 7.11 8.51
N GLU A 587 -28.35 8.15 9.34
CA GLU A 587 -27.57 8.11 10.58
C GLU A 587 -28.52 7.85 11.76
N ARG A 588 -28.11 6.98 12.70
CA ARG A 588 -28.81 6.77 13.97
C ARG A 588 -28.14 7.61 15.06
N THR A 589 -28.90 8.45 15.74
CA THR A 589 -28.40 9.28 16.85
C THR A 589 -28.26 8.47 18.13
N ALA A 590 -27.53 9.01 19.12
CA ALA A 590 -27.39 8.40 20.45
C ALA A 590 -28.75 8.20 21.16
N GLN A 591 -29.72 9.07 20.89
CA GLN A 591 -31.09 8.97 21.40
C GLN A 591 -31.96 7.97 20.61
N GLY A 592 -31.38 7.24 19.65
CA GLY A 592 -32.08 6.25 18.83
C GLY A 592 -32.96 6.84 17.73
N ARG A 593 -32.86 8.15 17.44
CA ARG A 593 -33.56 8.82 16.34
C ARG A 593 -32.78 8.65 15.03
N PHE A 594 -33.45 8.87 13.92
CA PHE A 594 -32.90 8.69 12.57
C PHE A 594 -32.84 10.02 11.85
N ARG A 595 -31.69 10.34 11.26
CA ARG A 595 -31.46 11.61 10.56
C ARG A 595 -30.78 11.40 9.20
N LEU A 596 -31.02 12.34 8.31
CA LEU A 596 -30.33 12.47 7.03
C LEU A 596 -29.42 13.70 7.08
N HIS A 597 -28.24 13.64 6.48
CA HIS A 597 -27.47 14.87 6.28
C HIS A 597 -28.13 15.74 5.20
N GLY A 598 -27.81 17.04 5.20
CA GLY A 598 -28.52 18.04 4.40
C GLY A 598 -28.63 17.72 2.90
N LEU A 599 -27.57 17.20 2.29
CA LEU A 599 -27.58 16.82 0.87
C LEU A 599 -28.40 15.56 0.56
N LEU A 600 -28.38 14.53 1.42
CA LEU A 600 -29.26 13.36 1.23
C LEU A 600 -30.73 13.73 1.46
N ARG A 601 -31.02 14.63 2.42
CA ARG A 601 -32.37 15.16 2.65
C ARG A 601 -32.93 15.85 1.40
N GLU A 602 -32.10 16.65 0.74
CA GLU A 602 -32.46 17.28 -0.53
C GLU A 602 -32.70 16.25 -1.63
N TYR A 603 -31.78 15.27 -1.77
CA TYR A 603 -31.90 14.22 -2.78
C TYR A 603 -33.16 13.36 -2.59
N THR A 604 -33.48 12.96 -1.36
CA THR A 604 -34.71 12.20 -1.09
C THR A 604 -35.98 13.02 -1.31
N LEU A 605 -35.96 14.33 -1.03
CA LEU A 605 -37.07 15.22 -1.34
C LEU A 605 -37.31 15.29 -2.86
N GLU A 606 -36.27 15.40 -3.67
CA GLU A 606 -36.39 15.32 -5.13
C GLU A 606 -37.01 13.98 -5.58
N LEU A 607 -36.56 12.85 -5.01
CA LEU A 607 -37.12 11.53 -5.30
C LEU A 607 -38.61 11.43 -4.94
N ALA A 608 -39.00 11.95 -3.77
CA ALA A 608 -40.39 11.98 -3.32
C ALA A 608 -41.29 12.77 -4.28
N LEU A 609 -40.81 13.95 -4.71
CA LEU A 609 -41.53 14.83 -5.63
C LEU A 609 -41.65 14.21 -7.03
N ARG A 610 -40.59 13.55 -7.54
CA ARG A 610 -40.62 12.83 -8.83
C ARG A 610 -41.63 11.67 -8.80
N CYS A 611 -41.68 10.92 -7.70
CA CYS A 611 -42.68 9.86 -7.51
C CYS A 611 -44.13 10.40 -7.44
N ALA A 612 -44.33 11.57 -6.84
CA ALA A 612 -45.63 12.23 -6.82
C ALA A 612 -46.05 12.75 -8.22
N ALA A 613 -45.10 13.33 -8.97
CA ALA A 613 -45.33 13.86 -10.31
C ALA A 613 -45.62 12.77 -11.35
N SER A 614 -44.92 11.63 -11.30
CA SER A 614 -45.15 10.50 -12.21
C SER A 614 -46.51 9.84 -12.01
N ARG A 615 -47.07 9.91 -10.79
CA ARG A 615 -48.43 9.43 -10.48
C ARG A 615 -49.55 10.41 -10.81
N TRP A 616 -49.25 11.70 -10.99
CA TRP A 616 -50.22 12.73 -11.39
C TRP A 616 -49.62 13.71 -12.42
N PRO A 617 -49.50 13.30 -13.70
CA PRO A 617 -48.86 14.11 -14.74
C PRO A 617 -49.57 15.44 -15.05
N ASN A 618 -50.83 15.63 -14.62
CA ASN A 618 -51.64 16.83 -14.88
C ASN A 618 -51.94 17.68 -13.63
N ALA A 619 -51.30 17.43 -12.49
CA ALA A 619 -51.48 18.27 -11.31
C ALA A 619 -50.73 19.61 -11.50
N LYS A 620 -51.43 20.65 -11.97
CA LYS A 620 -50.87 22.02 -12.00
C LYS A 620 -50.48 22.44 -10.58
N PRO A 621 -49.25 22.94 -10.33
CA PRO A 621 -48.91 23.53 -9.06
C PRO A 621 -49.76 24.80 -8.90
N ARG A 622 -50.74 24.77 -8.00
CA ARG A 622 -51.51 25.97 -7.66
C ARG A 622 -50.59 26.93 -6.91
N SER A 623 -50.10 27.94 -7.61
CA SER A 623 -49.43 29.08 -6.99
C SER A 623 -50.43 29.92 -6.20
N ARG A 624 -50.02 30.27 -4.96
CA ARG A 624 -50.55 31.30 -4.05
C ARG A 624 -51.70 30.91 -3.11
N GLY A 625 -51.42 31.10 -1.83
CA GLY A 625 -52.36 31.11 -0.72
C GLY A 625 -51.74 30.50 0.53
N SER A 626 -51.24 31.34 1.45
CA SER A 626 -50.73 30.92 2.76
C SER A 626 -51.80 30.12 3.51
N SER A 627 -51.62 28.81 3.57
CA SER A 627 -52.23 27.95 4.58
C SER A 627 -51.37 26.67 4.65
N THR A 628 -51.08 26.30 5.89
CA THR A 628 -50.23 25.21 6.37
C THR A 628 -50.27 23.93 5.51
N ILE A 629 -49.09 23.46 5.10
CA ILE A 629 -48.84 22.23 4.30
C ILE A 629 -49.18 20.92 5.04
N THR A 630 -49.72 20.97 6.26
CA THR A 630 -50.17 19.77 6.98
C THR A 630 -51.44 19.14 6.40
N ASP A 631 -52.21 19.85 5.57
CA ASP A 631 -53.58 19.41 5.30
C ASP A 631 -53.79 18.53 4.06
N ARG A 632 -52.79 18.34 3.18
CA ARG A 632 -52.88 17.36 2.07
C ARG A 632 -51.53 16.79 1.66
N LEU A 633 -50.96 15.93 2.52
CA LEU A 633 -50.06 14.89 2.02
C LEU A 633 -50.87 13.99 1.06
N PRO A 634 -50.36 13.62 -0.13
CA PRO A 634 -51.01 12.62 -0.96
C PRO A 634 -51.15 11.34 -0.15
N ARG A 635 -52.38 10.96 0.22
CA ARG A 635 -52.65 9.67 0.87
C ARG A 635 -52.28 8.57 -0.13
N TRP A 636 -51.19 7.87 0.17
CA TRP A 636 -50.87 6.62 -0.51
C TRP A 636 -51.97 5.60 -0.13
N PRO A 637 -52.48 4.80 -1.09
CA PRO A 637 -53.51 3.82 -0.77
C PRO A 637 -53.01 2.86 0.32
N SER A 638 -53.88 2.57 1.28
CA SER A 638 -53.66 1.67 2.43
C SER A 638 -53.55 0.19 2.05
N THR A 639 -53.65 -0.14 0.77
CA THR A 639 -53.59 -1.51 0.26
C THR A 639 -52.53 -1.63 -0.82
N TRP A 640 -51.58 -2.52 -0.51
CA TRP A 640 -50.55 -3.00 -1.40
C TRP A 640 -51.19 -3.77 -2.56
N PRO A 641 -50.91 -3.46 -3.83
CA PRO A 641 -51.20 -4.41 -4.88
C PRO A 641 -50.23 -5.59 -4.71
N ALA A 642 -50.77 -6.76 -4.39
CA ALA A 642 -50.07 -8.02 -4.55
C ALA A 642 -49.47 -8.08 -5.97
N ARG A 643 -48.26 -8.64 -6.06
CA ARG A 643 -47.48 -8.85 -7.29
C ARG A 643 -48.38 -9.06 -8.50
N ARG A 644 -48.36 -8.11 -9.44
CA ARG A 644 -48.47 -8.46 -10.86
C ARG A 644 -47.05 -8.50 -11.38
N GLU A 645 -46.61 -9.70 -11.74
CA GLU A 645 -45.43 -9.92 -12.55
C GLU A 645 -45.54 -9.05 -13.79
N GLY A 646 -44.66 -8.05 -13.87
CA GLY A 646 -44.75 -6.97 -14.83
C GLY A 646 -43.58 -6.05 -14.58
N THR A 647 -42.44 -6.44 -15.14
CA THR A 647 -41.16 -5.73 -15.20
C THR A 647 -41.28 -4.20 -15.12
N CYS A 648 -40.88 -3.61 -14.00
CA CYS A 648 -40.26 -2.29 -14.02
C CYS A 648 -38.81 -2.46 -14.49
N ARG A 649 -38.62 -2.69 -15.80
CA ARG A 649 -37.33 -2.40 -16.43
C ARG A 649 -37.14 -0.87 -16.39
N GLY A 650 -35.88 -0.47 -16.23
CA GLY A 650 -35.45 0.88 -15.92
C GLY A 650 -36.18 1.99 -16.69
N ILE A 651 -36.46 3.07 -15.97
CA ILE A 651 -36.83 4.34 -16.56
C ILE A 651 -35.67 4.78 -17.47
N PRO A 652 -35.85 4.91 -18.80
CA PRO A 652 -34.79 5.45 -19.64
C PRO A 652 -34.68 6.96 -19.34
N LEU A 653 -33.48 7.41 -18.99
CA LEU A 653 -33.17 8.84 -18.99
C LEU A 653 -33.15 9.33 -20.45
N PRO A 654 -33.78 10.48 -20.79
CA PRO A 654 -33.69 11.06 -22.12
C PRO A 654 -32.26 11.51 -22.41
N ARG A 655 -31.69 11.10 -23.54
CA ARG A 655 -30.31 11.43 -23.95
C ARG A 655 -30.15 12.76 -24.70
N ASP A 656 -31.21 13.51 -25.01
CA ASP A 656 -31.00 14.80 -25.69
C ASP A 656 -32.14 15.82 -25.52
N ARG A 657 -31.78 17.11 -25.58
CA ARG A 657 -32.56 18.27 -25.11
C ARG A 657 -33.30 19.06 -26.22
N ARG A 658 -33.54 18.48 -27.41
CA ARG A 658 -33.97 19.27 -28.59
C ARG A 658 -35.36 19.01 -29.20
N ASP A 659 -36.23 18.15 -28.65
CA ASP A 659 -37.54 17.89 -29.26
C ASP A 659 -38.75 18.24 -28.38
N TRP A 660 -38.87 19.51 -27.95
CA TRP A 660 -40.13 20.02 -27.37
C TRP A 660 -40.59 21.30 -28.06
N ASN A 661 -41.52 21.16 -29.02
CA ASN A 661 -42.30 22.27 -29.59
C ASN A 661 -43.81 22.09 -29.24
N PRO A 662 -44.41 22.97 -28.42
CA PRO A 662 -45.76 22.81 -27.91
C PRO A 662 -46.82 23.49 -28.78
N ARG A 663 -47.03 23.02 -30.03
CA ARG A 663 -48.14 23.47 -30.89
C ARG A 663 -48.99 22.36 -31.54
N SER A 664 -48.75 21.08 -31.25
CA SER A 664 -49.37 19.98 -32.01
C SER A 664 -50.56 19.27 -31.35
N LEU A 665 -51.11 19.73 -30.22
CA LEU A 665 -52.26 19.06 -29.60
C LEU A 665 -53.34 20.07 -29.22
N GLY A 666 -54.10 20.51 -30.22
CA GLY A 666 -55.31 21.29 -30.02
C GLY A 666 -56.39 20.46 -29.33
N TRP A 667 -57.17 21.07 -28.45
CA TRP A 667 -58.59 20.74 -28.22
C TRP A 667 -59.29 21.82 -27.38
N ARG A 668 -60.52 22.16 -27.78
CA ARG A 668 -61.43 23.13 -27.13
C ARG A 668 -62.27 22.46 -26.03
N PRO A 669 -62.81 23.21 -25.06
CA PRO A 669 -63.50 22.66 -23.88
C PRO A 669 -65.02 22.49 -24.10
N LYS A 670 -65.63 21.52 -23.39
CA LYS A 670 -67.08 21.48 -23.13
C LYS A 670 -67.39 21.17 -21.66
N GLY A 671 -68.00 22.16 -20.99
CA GLY A 671 -69.23 21.99 -20.18
C GLY A 671 -69.14 21.61 -18.68
N PRO A 672 -70.10 22.04 -17.82
CA PRO A 672 -69.89 22.34 -16.40
C PRO A 672 -70.67 21.40 -15.41
N PRO A 673 -70.61 21.64 -14.07
CA PRO A 673 -70.71 20.60 -13.04
C PRO A 673 -72.06 20.51 -12.32
N SER A 674 -72.30 19.40 -11.64
CA SER A 674 -73.40 19.20 -10.67
C SER A 674 -73.01 17.98 -9.79
N ARG A 675 -73.19 17.88 -8.47
CA ARG A 675 -73.97 18.59 -7.46
C ARG A 675 -73.40 18.27 -6.05
N ARG A 676 -73.75 19.14 -5.10
CA ARG A 676 -73.47 19.17 -3.65
C ARG A 676 -73.99 17.97 -2.86
N TRP A 677 -73.32 17.65 -1.73
CA TRP A 677 -73.90 17.37 -0.39
C TRP A 677 -72.84 17.74 0.66
N ARG A 678 -72.95 18.90 1.34
CA ARG A 678 -73.67 19.23 2.59
C ARG A 678 -73.05 18.61 3.85
N VAL A 679 -72.44 19.52 4.61
CA VAL A 679 -71.76 19.42 5.90
C VAL A 679 -72.73 19.05 7.03
N ARG A 680 -72.28 18.23 7.98
CA ARG A 680 -72.73 18.25 9.39
C ARG A 680 -71.57 18.73 10.24
N GLN A 681 -71.69 19.95 10.75
CA GLN A 681 -70.95 20.44 11.91
C GLN A 681 -71.65 19.91 13.15
N THR A 682 -70.86 19.44 14.11
CA THR A 682 -71.19 19.47 15.53
C THR A 682 -70.07 20.25 16.19
N GLN A 683 -70.46 21.40 16.75
CA GLN A 683 -69.67 22.23 17.66
C GLN A 683 -69.69 21.61 19.07
N GLU A 684 -68.94 22.30 19.95
CA GLU A 684 -68.94 22.25 21.42
C GLU A 684 -67.94 21.25 22.01
N THR A 685 -67.09 21.57 23.00
CA THR A 685 -66.89 22.72 23.94
C THR A 685 -65.59 22.33 24.69
N ASP A 686 -64.57 23.16 24.90
CA ASP A 686 -64.44 24.33 25.78
C ASP A 686 -63.44 24.03 26.94
N THR A 687 -62.85 25.10 27.49
CA THR A 687 -61.90 25.18 28.64
C THR A 687 -60.43 24.78 28.37
N GLY A 688 -59.39 25.52 28.76
CA GLY A 688 -59.25 26.79 29.49
C GLY A 688 -57.94 26.79 30.31
N TRP A 689 -57.20 27.92 30.29
CA TRP A 689 -56.18 28.38 31.28
C TRP A 689 -54.79 27.68 31.30
N SER A 690 -53.64 28.33 31.55
CA SER A 690 -53.25 29.70 31.91
C SER A 690 -51.70 29.86 31.83
N ASN A 691 -51.26 31.05 31.40
CA ASN A 691 -50.06 31.84 31.76
C ASN A 691 -48.68 31.20 32.03
N TYR A 692 -47.63 31.77 31.40
CA TYR A 692 -46.49 32.38 32.13
C TYR A 692 -45.77 33.48 31.31
N HIS A 693 -45.49 34.59 32.02
CA HIS A 693 -44.62 35.77 31.82
C HIS A 693 -43.39 35.67 30.87
N ARG A 694 -42.76 36.72 30.33
CA ARG A 694 -42.71 38.19 30.56
C ARG A 694 -41.93 38.85 29.38
N ALA A 695 -42.21 40.14 29.17
CA ALA A 695 -41.38 41.27 28.71
C ALA A 695 -39.92 41.00 28.27
N SER A 696 -39.37 41.65 27.22
CA SER A 696 -39.23 43.11 27.16
C SER A 696 -38.98 43.68 25.76
N SER A 697 -39.56 44.86 25.55
CA SER A 697 -39.39 45.78 24.43
C SER A 697 -38.21 46.75 24.68
N PHE A 698 -37.95 47.63 23.68
CA PHE A 698 -37.04 48.79 23.59
C PHE A 698 -35.80 48.54 22.71
N SER A 699 -35.39 49.42 21.80
CA SER A 699 -36.00 50.60 21.16
C SER A 699 -35.09 51.08 20.04
N CYS A 700 -35.73 51.70 19.06
CA CYS A 700 -35.18 52.40 17.90
C CYS A 700 -34.25 53.56 18.31
N GLY A 701 -33.20 53.80 17.50
CA GLY A 701 -32.24 54.91 17.66
C GLY A 701 -31.63 55.32 16.32
N ARG A 702 -32.30 56.25 15.65
CA ARG A 702 -31.91 57.04 14.46
C ARG A 702 -30.51 57.69 14.58
N SER A 703 -29.57 57.45 13.65
CA SER A 703 -29.20 58.30 12.49
C SER A 703 -28.05 59.33 12.76
N PRO A 704 -27.53 60.11 11.77
CA PRO A 704 -26.39 59.76 10.90
C PRO A 704 -25.32 60.88 10.79
N THR A 705 -24.37 60.74 9.82
CA THR A 705 -23.45 61.77 9.24
C THR A 705 -22.23 62.19 10.10
N GLY A 706 -21.02 62.41 9.59
CA GLY A 706 -20.49 62.34 8.22
C GLY A 706 -18.99 62.72 8.15
N TRP A 707 -18.40 62.43 6.98
CA TRP A 707 -17.41 63.24 6.24
C TRP A 707 -16.12 63.73 6.92
N LYS A 708 -14.94 63.23 6.48
CA LYS A 708 -14.02 63.84 5.46
C LYS A 708 -12.55 63.37 5.64
N ARG A 709 -11.92 63.00 4.50
CA ARG A 709 -10.54 63.34 4.00
C ARG A 709 -9.33 63.00 4.90
N ASN A 710 -8.12 62.64 4.46
CA ASN A 710 -7.34 62.72 3.22
C ASN A 710 -6.14 61.75 3.40
N ALA A 711 -5.75 60.97 2.38
CA ALA A 711 -4.55 61.16 1.54
C ALA A 711 -3.17 60.71 2.11
N CYS A 712 -2.54 59.83 1.31
CA CYS A 712 -1.12 59.74 0.95
C CYS A 712 -0.02 59.32 1.95
N ARG A 713 0.65 58.22 1.54
CA ARG A 713 2.11 57.99 1.50
C ARG A 713 2.88 57.99 2.83
N ARG A 714 3.28 56.80 3.29
CA ARG A 714 4.60 56.19 3.01
C ARG A 714 4.57 54.73 3.42
#